data_AF-A0A0Q1FAZ4-F1
#
_entry.id   AF-A0A0Q1FAZ4-F1
#
_cell.length_a   1.000
_cell.length_b   1.000
_cell.length_c   1.000
_cell.angle_alpha   90.00
_cell.angle_beta   90.00
_cell.angle_gamma   90.00
#
_symmetry.space_group_name_H-M   'P 1'
#
loop_
_entity.id
_entity.type
_entity.pdbx_description
1 polymer ?
#
loop_
_entity_poly.entity_id
_entity_poly.type
_entity_poly.pdbx_seq_one_letter_code
_entity_poly.pdbx_strand_id
1 'polypeptide(L)'
;MPEMRNPIKIIRWWINLSDLHYLIRPGYYYNCPVILKYLAFSLLVKFIGKNYKGKKMLNLKYTLILLLLLPLSLAGIPIATVEHREIIYDQLTEEMADLENETDLTYSQIRELALNNLIENEILFIYAEQNNITVDELELDSFFINHLGDHPRFRTEGVFDRQKYLQFKLTEMGNTILQEMEKEILINKVKSVLFSSFNLTDESLYTEFVLKNAEIDLSYTIVDIDLAAVTEDLNFQNALEYYYKNRDKFKTAEKVKLELIVIPYSDFHDSASNYLNLMDEAIFNSDSTYTEIQIDSLKQAILLREMKNKAAQEAEKTRLKLELNQAIDYQIFETGFLAIDDRAGKLPQEVIYNAFIRSNDRFSEPFETEIGYLLFRVVDKQPPRKQALSEIPEKIWESYLKYYRNNRFSEEFRKYFFANIEEFIISVAVVEIIEIPKYGLFRKFKNEFEQQELIESLTRYRNDHPKFQHYLNRFELSKATEIIYLDKFKNLNTLNDLIFKRLDNSINFGTVKSGNDLYFYNLLSYFPEYIPNYKDIEDQFTEVESIIEVDSTEYQEFYHNYKKDFVTPDSLQLGGIHFPAITDSIQVDSLQIYNFYLNNINNYYRGKAVAYDYIYVKDQATAHMIRDYAVKGADFDILKFCFNLAEPLPAKQLIPETELPKEIFKILFETRDQAISFPIFYNNGWLVFLKLNSFNEGLRKFEDVYNEIKYKFQLEKADLIARSYAKIVFDSTRYYAQCFKYDRYGQLFKTPYQDADEEYEVLGYLNEHKLDLLRLWQNEKYSSIYQTITGYAVVFQLNKRSARQLDYEQALPKIIEIFKAKEKLQTAKNYLNVLREQMLQGRDPDSLFFFLGGWKSAENVGLDSDIFGSEYSQLILYDIVDRAEGYCSPVLSLAENKLFFYRIDRLEMISRKVFETQKEEFKSQVQNERYHEWLNQFKSKLNIHINY
;
A
#
# COMPACT_ATOMS: atom_id res chain seq x y z
N MET A 1 -77.09 55.75 12.88
CA MET A 1 -76.63 54.88 11.77
C MET A 1 -76.58 55.72 10.50
N PRO A 2 -75.74 55.46 9.48
CA PRO A 2 -74.65 54.47 9.30
C PRO A 2 -73.35 55.09 8.67
N GLU A 3 -72.18 54.46 8.77
CA GLU A 3 -71.42 53.64 7.78
C GLU A 3 -70.24 54.32 7.01
N MET A 4 -69.05 53.75 7.28
CA MET A 4 -67.81 53.51 6.52
C MET A 4 -67.60 54.11 5.10
N ARG A 5 -66.35 54.54 4.79
CA ARG A 5 -65.34 53.75 4.01
C ARG A 5 -64.01 54.49 3.73
N ASN A 6 -62.90 53.74 3.94
CA ASN A 6 -61.67 53.62 3.14
C ASN A 6 -60.30 54.18 3.69
N PRO A 7 -59.34 53.31 4.11
CA PRO A 7 -58.01 53.69 4.63
C PRO A 7 -56.81 53.50 3.67
N ILE A 8 -57.01 53.44 2.35
CA ILE A 8 -55.92 53.17 1.38
C ILE A 8 -54.97 54.37 1.11
N LYS A 9 -55.19 55.55 1.69
CA LYS A 9 -54.37 56.74 1.39
C LYS A 9 -53.15 56.99 2.28
N ILE A 10 -52.92 56.22 3.34
CA ILE A 10 -51.81 56.51 4.29
C ILE A 10 -50.50 55.77 3.93
N ILE A 11 -50.53 54.71 3.12
CA ILE A 11 -49.33 53.89 2.77
C ILE A 11 -48.79 54.26 1.38
N ARG A 12 -48.67 55.56 1.08
CA ARG A 12 -48.06 56.02 -0.19
C ARG A 12 -46.94 57.05 0.00
N TRP A 13 -46.51 57.27 1.24
CA TRP A 13 -45.49 58.29 1.55
C TRP A 13 -44.17 57.76 2.13
N TRP A 14 -43.93 56.45 2.13
CA TRP A 14 -42.73 55.90 2.80
C TRP A 14 -41.97 54.78 2.09
N ILE A 15 -42.08 54.63 0.76
CA ILE A 15 -41.15 53.80 0.00
C ILE A 15 -40.94 54.45 -1.37
N ASN A 16 -39.84 55.19 -1.52
CA ASN A 16 -39.35 55.65 -2.82
C ASN A 16 -38.34 54.60 -3.33
N LEU A 17 -38.63 53.97 -4.46
CA LEU A 17 -37.89 52.84 -5.02
C LEU A 17 -36.56 53.26 -5.70
N SER A 18 -36.14 54.52 -5.56
CA SER A 18 -34.96 55.09 -6.22
C SER A 18 -33.64 54.83 -5.49
N ASP A 19 -33.67 54.54 -4.19
CA ASP A 19 -32.44 54.43 -3.38
C ASP A 19 -31.83 53.02 -3.39
N LEU A 20 -32.49 52.06 -4.03
CA LEU A 20 -31.97 50.70 -4.20
C LEU A 20 -31.03 50.54 -5.39
N HIS A 21 -30.84 51.58 -6.21
CA HIS A 21 -29.95 51.52 -7.39
C HIS A 21 -28.46 51.75 -7.06
N TYR A 22 -28.11 52.15 -5.84
CA TYR A 22 -26.71 52.36 -5.42
C TYR A 22 -26.06 51.12 -4.78
N LEU A 23 -26.79 50.01 -4.62
CA LEU A 23 -26.30 48.77 -3.99
C LEU A 23 -26.17 47.59 -4.97
N ILE A 24 -26.19 47.83 -6.28
CA ILE A 24 -26.20 46.75 -7.28
C ILE A 24 -24.92 46.80 -8.13
N ARG A 25 -23.89 46.05 -7.71
CA ARG A 25 -22.92 45.43 -8.63
C ARG A 25 -23.30 43.96 -8.82
N PRO A 26 -23.23 43.41 -10.05
CA PRO A 26 -23.62 42.04 -10.31
C PRO A 26 -22.51 41.08 -9.87
N GLY A 27 -22.79 40.21 -8.89
CA GLY A 27 -21.83 39.16 -8.50
C GLY A 27 -22.12 38.41 -7.19
N TYR A 28 -22.95 38.93 -6.29
CA TYR A 28 -23.19 38.31 -4.99
C TYR A 28 -24.67 38.24 -4.67
N TYR A 29 -25.20 37.04 -4.44
CA TYR A 29 -26.12 36.74 -3.32
C TYR A 29 -26.42 35.23 -3.25
N TYR A 30 -25.97 34.60 -2.17
CA TYR A 30 -26.82 33.98 -1.13
C TYR A 30 -26.07 34.12 0.21
N ASN A 31 -26.79 34.27 1.33
CA ASN A 31 -26.31 34.43 2.73
C ASN A 31 -26.02 35.84 3.26
N CYS A 32 -27.04 36.71 3.24
CA CYS A 32 -27.09 37.84 4.18
C CYS A 32 -28.30 37.67 5.14
N PRO A 33 -28.09 37.48 6.46
CA PRO A 33 -29.18 37.33 7.44
C PRO A 33 -30.16 38.51 7.45
N VAL A 34 -29.71 39.70 7.07
CA VAL A 34 -30.52 40.92 6.96
C VAL A 34 -31.56 40.80 5.84
N ILE A 35 -31.18 40.22 4.69
CA ILE A 35 -32.07 40.05 3.54
C ILE A 35 -33.10 38.94 3.79
N LEU A 36 -32.70 37.87 4.49
CA LEU A 36 -33.60 36.83 4.96
C LEU A 36 -34.62 37.35 5.99
N LYS A 37 -34.21 38.23 6.91
CA LYS A 37 -35.13 38.93 7.83
C LYS A 37 -36.14 39.82 7.06
N TYR A 38 -35.70 40.53 6.03
CA TYR A 38 -36.57 41.36 5.17
C TYR A 38 -37.52 40.52 4.29
N LEU A 39 -37.06 39.40 3.74
CA LEU A 39 -37.89 38.46 2.97
C LEU A 39 -38.90 37.74 3.85
N ALA A 40 -38.51 37.31 5.05
CA ALA A 40 -39.40 36.73 6.04
C ALA A 40 -40.47 37.74 6.49
N PHE A 41 -40.09 39.01 6.73
CA PHE A 41 -41.03 40.08 7.08
C PHE A 41 -41.98 40.42 5.91
N SER A 42 -41.47 40.46 4.67
CA SER A 42 -42.26 40.65 3.45
C SER A 42 -43.27 39.51 3.21
N LEU A 43 -42.85 38.27 3.42
CA LEU A 43 -43.70 37.08 3.34
C LEU A 43 -44.74 37.06 4.47
N LEU A 44 -44.37 37.48 5.68
CA LEU A 44 -45.27 37.60 6.84
C LEU A 44 -46.35 38.66 6.59
N VAL A 45 -46.00 39.81 6.02
CA VAL A 45 -46.96 40.86 5.62
C VAL A 45 -47.88 40.37 4.50
N LYS A 46 -47.35 39.63 3.51
CA LYS A 46 -48.17 38.99 2.45
C LYS A 46 -49.08 37.90 2.99
N PHE A 47 -48.64 37.13 3.98
CA PHE A 47 -49.41 36.04 4.58
C PHE A 47 -50.52 36.56 5.50
N ILE A 48 -50.25 37.60 6.27
CA ILE A 48 -51.24 38.30 7.11
C ILE A 48 -52.28 39.03 6.25
N GLY A 49 -51.86 39.61 5.11
CA GLY A 49 -52.77 40.26 4.16
C GLY A 49 -53.71 39.29 3.42
N LYS A 50 -53.32 38.03 3.23
CA LYS A 50 -54.14 37.03 2.52
C LYS A 50 -55.16 36.30 3.40
N ASN A 51 -54.96 36.26 4.72
CA ASN A 51 -55.76 35.40 5.62
C ASN A 51 -56.79 36.14 6.51
N TYR A 52 -57.13 37.39 6.20
CA TYR A 52 -58.22 38.10 6.91
C TYR A 52 -59.61 37.80 6.34
N LYS A 53 -60.01 36.52 6.36
CA LYS A 53 -61.43 36.10 6.41
C LYS A 53 -61.58 34.79 7.19
N GLY A 54 -61.86 34.93 8.48
CA GLY A 54 -62.65 33.96 9.25
C GLY A 54 -61.94 32.72 9.80
N LYS A 55 -61.94 32.61 11.15
CA LYS A 55 -61.77 31.40 11.98
C LYS A 55 -60.46 30.60 11.84
N LYS A 56 -59.49 30.93 12.69
CA LYS A 56 -58.76 29.99 13.60
C LYS A 56 -57.77 30.77 14.47
N MET A 57 -58.22 31.29 15.62
CA MET A 57 -57.36 32.00 16.59
C MET A 57 -56.43 31.08 17.40
N LEU A 58 -56.57 29.76 17.32
CA LEU A 58 -55.77 28.82 18.12
C LEU A 58 -54.37 28.56 17.52
N ASN A 59 -54.21 28.62 16.18
CA ASN A 59 -52.92 28.33 15.52
C ASN A 59 -51.94 29.51 15.54
N LEU A 60 -52.43 30.75 15.74
CA LEU A 60 -51.56 31.94 15.72
C LEU A 60 -50.69 32.06 16.97
N LYS A 61 -51.14 31.53 18.12
CA LYS A 61 -50.35 31.50 19.37
C LYS A 61 -49.21 30.49 19.29
N TYR A 62 -49.45 29.31 18.73
CA TYR A 62 -48.40 28.29 18.57
C TYR A 62 -47.38 28.69 17.49
N THR A 63 -47.80 29.33 16.39
CA THR A 63 -46.85 29.83 15.40
C THR A 63 -46.04 31.01 15.91
N LEU A 64 -46.59 31.90 16.75
CA LEU A 64 -45.81 32.96 17.39
C LEU A 64 -44.83 32.42 18.44
N ILE A 65 -45.20 31.40 19.21
CA ILE A 65 -44.30 30.76 20.19
C ILE A 65 -43.19 29.97 19.48
N LEU A 66 -43.49 29.29 18.36
CA LEU A 66 -42.49 28.60 17.54
C LEU A 66 -41.53 29.58 16.84
N LEU A 67 -42.01 30.75 16.40
CA LEU A 67 -41.18 31.81 15.79
C LEU A 67 -40.36 32.61 16.80
N LEU A 68 -40.83 32.73 18.06
CA LEU A 68 -40.08 33.35 19.15
C LEU A 68 -39.00 32.42 19.74
N LEU A 69 -39.12 31.10 19.54
CA LEU A 69 -38.09 30.12 19.93
C LEU A 69 -37.03 29.89 18.84
N LEU A 70 -37.29 30.29 17.58
CA LEU A 70 -36.40 30.09 16.44
C LEU A 70 -35.09 30.93 16.41
N PRO A 71 -34.92 32.05 17.15
CA PRO A 71 -33.62 32.70 17.25
C PRO A 71 -32.84 32.35 18.53
N LEU A 72 -33.36 31.52 19.44
CA LEU A 72 -32.72 31.26 20.74
C LEU A 72 -31.79 30.04 20.79
N SER A 73 -31.58 29.30 19.70
CA SER A 73 -30.72 28.09 19.72
C SER A 73 -29.56 28.10 18.73
N LEU A 74 -29.18 29.24 18.17
CA LEU A 74 -28.14 29.35 17.13
C LEU A 74 -26.89 30.13 17.56
N ALA A 75 -26.84 30.67 18.78
CA ALA A 75 -25.75 31.56 19.24
C ALA A 75 -24.75 30.91 20.21
N GLY A 76 -24.57 29.59 20.18
CA GLY A 76 -23.71 28.95 21.19
C GLY A 76 -23.29 27.51 20.90
N ILE A 77 -23.22 27.11 19.63
CA ILE A 77 -22.57 25.84 19.28
C ILE A 77 -21.12 26.16 18.93
N PRO A 78 -20.13 25.61 19.63
CA PRO A 78 -18.72 25.82 19.30
C PRO A 78 -18.41 25.23 17.92
N ILE A 79 -17.74 25.99 17.06
CA ILE A 79 -17.20 25.55 15.77
C ILE A 79 -15.97 24.68 15.99
N ALA A 80 -15.17 25.00 17.00
CA ALA A 80 -14.09 24.16 17.44
C ALA A 80 -14.02 24.20 18.95
N THR A 81 -13.67 23.07 19.55
CA THR A 81 -13.33 22.97 20.96
C THR A 81 -11.89 22.53 21.08
N VAL A 82 -11.08 23.30 21.78
CA VAL A 82 -9.70 22.97 22.14
C VAL A 82 -9.72 22.69 23.64
N GLU A 83 -9.73 21.40 24.04
CA GLU A 83 -9.95 20.98 25.43
C GLU A 83 -11.26 21.55 26.02
N HIS A 84 -11.16 22.45 27.00
CA HIS A 84 -12.28 23.13 27.67
C HIS A 84 -12.61 24.50 27.07
N ARG A 85 -11.91 24.93 26.02
CA ARG A 85 -12.10 26.25 25.38
C ARG A 85 -12.85 26.11 24.08
N GLU A 86 -13.83 27.00 23.87
CA GLU A 86 -14.79 26.96 22.77
C GLU A 86 -14.56 28.14 21.83
N ILE A 87 -14.42 27.85 20.53
CA ILE A 87 -14.36 28.84 19.46
C ILE A 87 -15.76 28.94 18.86
N ILE A 88 -16.39 30.11 18.97
CA ILE A 88 -17.75 30.35 18.46
C ILE A 88 -17.75 31.09 17.12
N TYR A 89 -18.90 31.04 16.44
CA TYR A 89 -19.06 31.63 15.11
C TYR A 89 -18.77 33.12 15.04
N ASP A 90 -19.14 33.89 16.07
CA ASP A 90 -18.92 35.33 16.08
C ASP A 90 -17.42 35.68 16.06
N GLN A 91 -16.60 34.95 16.83
CA GLN A 91 -15.14 35.11 16.84
C GLN A 91 -14.53 34.76 15.48
N LEU A 92 -14.99 33.67 14.86
CA LEU A 92 -14.54 33.30 13.52
C LEU A 92 -14.89 34.39 12.50
N THR A 93 -16.08 34.97 12.56
CA THR A 93 -16.46 36.04 11.63
C THR A 93 -15.69 37.34 11.82
N GLU A 94 -15.31 37.66 13.06
CA GLU A 94 -14.49 38.84 13.36
C GLU A 94 -13.07 38.68 12.80
N GLU A 95 -12.43 37.54 13.09
CA GLU A 95 -11.10 37.20 12.56
C GLU A 95 -11.08 37.15 11.01
N MET A 96 -12.15 36.61 10.39
CA MET A 96 -12.28 36.62 8.93
C MET A 96 -12.44 38.03 8.35
N ALA A 97 -13.15 38.92 9.04
CA ALA A 97 -13.35 40.30 8.59
C ALA A 97 -12.05 41.11 8.63
N ASP A 98 -11.18 40.83 9.60
CA ASP A 98 -9.86 41.47 9.69
C ASP A 98 -8.94 41.01 8.54
N LEU A 99 -8.93 39.71 8.21
CA LEU A 99 -8.14 39.14 7.11
C LEU A 99 -8.64 39.50 5.71
N GLU A 100 -9.94 39.75 5.53
CA GLU A 100 -10.55 40.19 4.26
C GLU A 100 -10.04 41.57 3.79
N ASN A 101 -9.57 42.42 4.72
CA ASN A 101 -9.11 43.77 4.39
C ASN A 101 -7.66 43.81 3.87
N GLU A 102 -6.93 42.69 3.94
CA GLU A 102 -5.48 42.67 3.71
C GLU A 102 -5.01 41.77 2.55
N THR A 103 -5.90 41.00 1.88
CA THR A 103 -5.46 39.94 0.94
C THR A 103 -6.39 39.66 -0.26
N ASP A 104 -5.84 39.09 -1.35
CA ASP A 104 -6.56 38.56 -2.54
C ASP A 104 -7.02 37.09 -2.35
N LEU A 105 -7.27 36.63 -1.12
CA LEU A 105 -7.58 35.23 -0.77
C LEU A 105 -9.05 34.85 -1.00
N THR A 106 -9.33 33.57 -1.23
CA THR A 106 -10.73 33.09 -1.31
C THR A 106 -11.36 32.98 0.09
N TYR A 107 -12.69 33.03 0.17
CA TYR A 107 -13.42 32.90 1.43
C TYR A 107 -13.06 31.63 2.23
N SER A 108 -12.84 30.51 1.53
CA SER A 108 -12.43 29.24 2.16
C SER A 108 -11.04 29.35 2.78
N GLN A 109 -10.09 29.95 2.06
CA GLN A 109 -8.74 30.20 2.56
C GLN A 109 -8.77 31.15 3.77
N ILE A 110 -9.56 32.23 3.69
CA ILE A 110 -9.73 33.19 4.80
C ILE A 110 -10.35 32.51 6.02
N ARG A 111 -11.38 31.69 5.83
CA ARG A 111 -12.00 30.93 6.92
C ARG A 111 -11.03 29.95 7.57
N GLU A 112 -10.25 29.23 6.77
CA GLU A 112 -9.27 28.27 7.27
C GLU A 112 -8.14 28.98 8.04
N LEU A 113 -7.62 30.07 7.50
CA LEU A 113 -6.60 30.90 8.17
C LEU A 113 -7.13 31.47 9.49
N ALA A 114 -8.32 32.07 9.46
CA ALA A 114 -8.99 32.60 10.65
C ALA A 114 -9.21 31.52 11.71
N LEU A 115 -9.72 30.36 11.32
CA LEU A 115 -9.95 29.25 12.25
C LEU A 115 -8.62 28.73 12.83
N ASN A 116 -7.57 28.63 12.01
CA ASN A 116 -6.25 28.21 12.48
C ASN A 116 -5.63 29.23 13.44
N ASN A 117 -5.75 30.54 13.16
CA ASN A 117 -5.31 31.60 14.08
C ASN A 117 -6.03 31.52 15.43
N LEU A 118 -7.35 31.32 15.41
CA LEU A 118 -8.15 31.17 16.62
C LEU A 118 -7.75 29.91 17.39
N ILE A 119 -7.59 28.77 16.71
CA ILE A 119 -7.11 27.53 17.34
C ILE A 119 -5.71 27.73 17.95
N GLU A 120 -4.80 28.40 17.25
CA GLU A 120 -3.47 28.73 17.78
C GLU A 120 -3.57 29.58 19.05
N ASN A 121 -4.40 30.63 19.05
CA ASN A 121 -4.60 31.48 20.22
C ASN A 121 -5.14 30.67 21.42
N GLU A 122 -6.12 29.80 21.20
CA GLU A 122 -6.65 28.93 22.26
C GLU A 122 -5.60 27.95 22.79
N ILE A 123 -4.76 27.39 21.93
CA ILE A 123 -3.63 26.55 22.31
C ILE A 123 -2.66 27.31 23.21
N LEU A 124 -2.32 28.56 22.85
CA LEU A 124 -1.43 29.40 23.64
C LEU A 124 -2.03 29.73 25.01
N PHE A 125 -3.35 29.95 25.11
CA PHE A 125 -4.02 30.16 26.39
C PHE A 125 -3.99 28.92 27.29
N ILE A 126 -4.21 27.74 26.73
CA ILE A 126 -4.10 26.48 27.49
C ILE A 126 -2.67 26.30 28.02
N TYR A 127 -1.68 26.57 27.17
CA TYR A 127 -0.28 26.53 27.61
C TYR A 127 0.01 27.55 28.72
N ALA A 128 -0.54 28.77 28.62
CA ALA A 128 -0.42 29.80 29.65
C ALA A 128 -0.97 29.32 31.00
N GLU A 129 -2.18 28.73 31.01
CA GLU A 129 -2.81 28.17 32.21
C GLU A 129 -1.98 27.06 32.83
N GLN A 130 -1.51 26.10 32.01
CA GLN A 130 -0.70 24.98 32.49
C GLN A 130 0.63 25.42 33.11
N ASN A 131 1.18 26.55 32.67
CA ASN A 131 2.46 27.08 33.12
C ASN A 131 2.32 28.29 34.06
N ASN A 132 1.11 28.62 34.52
CA ASN A 132 0.82 29.77 35.39
C ASN A 132 1.35 31.11 34.85
N ILE A 133 1.27 31.32 33.54
CA ILE A 133 1.60 32.60 32.90
C ILE A 133 0.35 33.49 32.98
N THR A 134 0.46 34.63 33.64
CA THR A 134 -0.65 35.58 33.83
C THR A 134 -0.23 37.00 33.49
N VAL A 135 -1.20 37.86 33.20
CA VAL A 135 -1.03 39.31 33.03
C VAL A 135 -1.44 40.00 34.33
N ASP A 136 -0.60 40.88 34.86
CA ASP A 136 -0.95 41.66 36.04
C ASP A 136 -1.65 42.98 35.67
N GLU A 137 -2.37 43.57 36.62
CA GLU A 137 -3.13 44.80 36.37
C GLU A 137 -2.23 45.99 36.02
N LEU A 138 -0.99 46.03 36.51
CA LEU A 138 -0.04 47.11 36.21
C LEU A 138 0.51 46.99 34.78
N GLU A 139 0.72 45.76 34.31
CA GLU A 139 1.12 45.40 32.96
C GLU A 139 0.03 45.82 31.95
N LEU A 140 -1.23 45.48 32.24
CA LEU A 140 -2.38 45.88 31.42
C LEU A 140 -2.57 47.40 31.39
N ASP A 141 -2.51 48.06 32.55
CA ASP A 141 -2.60 49.52 32.64
C ASP A 141 -1.47 50.20 31.84
N SER A 142 -0.25 49.67 31.92
CA SER A 142 0.91 50.20 31.19
C SER A 142 0.78 49.99 29.68
N PHE A 143 0.31 48.81 29.25
CA PHE A 143 0.06 48.51 27.84
C PHE A 143 -1.01 49.44 27.26
N PHE A 144 -2.11 49.66 27.99
CA PHE A 144 -3.17 50.58 27.60
C PHE A 144 -2.63 52.02 27.44
N ILE A 145 -1.87 52.51 28.42
CA ILE A 145 -1.29 53.87 28.38
C ILE A 145 -0.38 54.02 27.16
N ASN A 146 0.41 53.01 26.83
CA ASN A 146 1.30 53.05 25.68
C ASN A 146 0.54 53.04 24.33
N HIS A 147 -0.52 52.25 24.20
CA HIS A 147 -1.24 52.11 22.92
C HIS A 147 -2.33 53.17 22.70
N LEU A 148 -3.06 53.53 23.75
CA LEU A 148 -4.24 54.39 23.68
C LEU A 148 -4.16 55.64 24.57
N GLY A 149 -3.12 55.80 25.38
CA GLY A 149 -2.98 56.96 26.28
C GLY A 149 -2.89 58.30 25.56
N ASP A 150 -2.41 58.29 24.31
CA ASP A 150 -2.33 59.49 23.46
C ASP A 150 -3.68 59.91 22.84
N HIS A 151 -4.69 59.05 22.91
CA HIS A 151 -5.99 59.32 22.31
C HIS A 151 -6.69 60.51 23.02
N PRO A 152 -7.32 61.46 22.30
CA PRO A 152 -7.89 62.67 22.88
C PRO A 152 -8.89 62.44 24.02
N ARG A 153 -9.62 61.31 23.98
CA ARG A 153 -10.60 60.92 25.00
C ARG A 153 -9.97 60.62 26.37
N PHE A 154 -8.69 60.29 26.42
CA PHE A 154 -7.95 59.95 27.64
C PHE A 154 -6.98 61.06 28.08
N ARG A 155 -7.08 62.26 27.51
CA ARG A 155 -6.20 63.40 27.86
C ARG A 155 -6.97 64.56 28.47
N THR A 156 -6.32 65.29 29.36
CA THR A 156 -6.75 66.60 29.86
C THR A 156 -5.55 67.54 29.77
N GLU A 157 -5.72 68.69 29.10
CA GLU A 157 -4.63 69.62 28.80
C GLU A 157 -3.42 68.98 28.07
N GLY A 158 -3.66 67.93 27.29
CA GLY A 158 -2.61 67.25 26.54
C GLY A 158 -1.77 66.26 27.36
N VAL A 159 -2.15 65.92 28.59
CA VAL A 159 -1.51 64.86 29.38
C VAL A 159 -2.53 63.75 29.65
N PHE A 160 -2.07 62.49 29.75
CA PHE A 160 -2.92 61.36 30.09
C PHE A 160 -3.66 61.60 31.41
N ASP A 161 -4.98 61.45 31.40
CA ASP A 161 -5.87 61.66 32.52
C ASP A 161 -6.33 60.30 33.07
N ARG A 162 -5.71 59.90 34.18
CA ARG A 162 -6.00 58.63 34.86
C ARG A 162 -7.45 58.53 35.31
N GLN A 163 -8.14 59.63 35.66
CA GLN A 163 -9.53 59.56 36.07
C GLN A 163 -10.45 59.18 34.90
N LYS A 164 -10.16 59.66 33.69
CA LYS A 164 -10.90 59.27 32.48
C LYS A 164 -10.69 57.80 32.13
N TYR A 165 -9.47 57.30 32.28
CA TYR A 165 -9.17 55.87 32.13
C TYR A 165 -9.94 55.02 33.14
N LEU A 166 -9.91 55.37 34.43
CA LEU A 166 -10.64 54.63 35.46
C LEU A 166 -12.15 54.65 35.22
N GLN A 167 -12.71 55.77 34.74
CA GLN A 167 -14.12 55.83 34.35
C GLN A 167 -14.42 54.96 33.13
N PHE A 168 -13.52 54.90 32.15
CA PHE A 168 -13.66 54.04 30.98
C PHE A 168 -13.59 52.56 31.34
N LYS A 169 -12.68 52.15 32.23
CA LYS A 169 -12.57 50.79 32.77
C LYS A 169 -13.88 50.30 33.41
N LEU A 170 -14.69 51.22 33.96
CA LEU A 170 -16.01 50.89 34.53
C LEU A 170 -17.13 50.75 33.49
N THR A 171 -16.89 51.13 32.23
CA THR A 171 -17.87 50.96 31.16
C THR A 171 -17.81 49.56 30.56
N GLU A 172 -18.94 49.07 30.02
CA GLU A 172 -19.01 47.78 29.33
C GLU A 172 -18.00 47.72 28.16
N MET A 173 -17.97 48.77 27.33
CA MET A 173 -17.00 48.90 26.24
C MET A 173 -15.55 48.89 26.72
N GLY A 174 -15.24 49.55 27.84
CA GLY A 174 -13.88 49.58 28.37
C GLY A 174 -13.43 48.24 28.94
N ASN A 175 -14.32 47.51 29.60
CA ASN A 175 -14.03 46.14 30.04
C ASN A 175 -13.75 45.21 28.86
N THR A 176 -14.55 45.26 27.79
CA THR A 176 -14.32 44.43 26.58
C THR A 176 -12.96 44.74 25.94
N ILE A 177 -12.63 46.01 25.74
CA ILE A 177 -11.34 46.41 25.13
C ILE A 177 -10.16 45.98 26.02
N LEU A 178 -10.28 46.15 27.34
CA LEU A 178 -9.23 45.73 28.28
C LEU A 178 -9.06 44.20 28.32
N GLN A 179 -10.13 43.43 28.17
CA GLN A 179 -10.07 41.97 28.09
C GLN A 179 -9.37 41.50 26.80
N GLU A 180 -9.63 42.15 25.65
CA GLU A 180 -8.92 41.83 24.41
C GLU A 180 -7.44 42.23 24.49
N MET A 181 -7.11 43.38 25.10
CA MET A 181 -5.72 43.75 25.39
C MET A 181 -5.03 42.76 26.33
N GLU A 182 -5.72 42.29 27.37
CA GLU A 182 -5.18 41.29 28.30
C GLU A 182 -4.85 39.97 27.57
N LYS A 183 -5.73 39.52 26.67
CA LYS A 183 -5.50 38.35 25.81
C LYS A 183 -4.29 38.54 24.91
N GLU A 184 -4.16 39.70 24.26
CA GLU A 184 -3.02 40.02 23.39
C GLU A 184 -1.69 40.00 24.16
N ILE A 185 -1.64 40.66 25.32
CA ILE A 185 -0.46 40.67 26.20
C ILE A 185 -0.12 39.24 26.61
N LEU A 186 -1.12 38.45 27.00
CA LEU A 186 -0.93 37.07 27.41
C LEU A 186 -0.32 36.22 26.28
N ILE A 187 -0.86 36.31 25.07
CA ILE A 187 -0.32 35.62 23.87
C ILE A 187 1.14 36.01 23.63
N ASN A 188 1.44 37.32 23.63
CA ASN A 188 2.80 37.81 23.40
C ASN A 188 3.79 37.34 24.48
N LYS A 189 3.34 37.33 25.74
CA LYS A 189 4.13 36.84 26.88
C LYS A 189 4.40 35.34 26.77
N VAL A 190 3.38 34.56 26.41
CA VAL A 190 3.53 33.12 26.16
C VAL A 190 4.51 32.85 25.02
N LYS A 191 4.35 33.54 23.88
CA LYS A 191 5.29 33.43 22.74
C LYS A 191 6.72 33.79 23.15
N SER A 192 6.91 34.85 23.94
CA SER A 192 8.24 35.21 24.47
C SER A 192 8.84 34.14 25.38
N VAL A 193 8.04 33.54 26.27
CA VAL A 193 8.48 32.45 27.15
C VAL A 193 8.85 31.22 26.31
N LEU A 194 8.01 30.85 25.34
CA LEU A 194 8.28 29.73 24.42
C LEU A 194 9.56 29.96 23.63
N PHE A 195 9.73 31.12 22.99
CA PHE A 195 10.94 31.44 22.23
C PHE A 195 12.19 31.43 23.09
N SER A 196 12.10 31.85 24.36
CA SER A 196 13.21 31.75 25.30
C SER A 196 13.53 30.30 25.70
N SER A 197 12.53 29.41 25.71
CA SER A 197 12.69 28.00 26.08
C SER A 197 13.42 27.16 25.03
N PHE A 198 13.48 27.62 23.77
CA PHE A 198 14.16 26.92 22.68
C PHE A 198 15.70 26.87 22.82
N ASN A 199 16.29 27.52 23.83
CA ASN A 199 17.72 27.46 24.16
C ASN A 199 18.65 27.64 22.94
N LEU A 200 18.33 28.60 22.07
CA LEU A 200 19.10 28.88 20.86
C LEU A 200 20.41 29.61 21.23
N THR A 201 21.46 28.83 21.47
CA THR A 201 22.81 29.35 21.65
C THR A 201 23.43 29.74 20.31
N ASP A 202 24.41 30.63 20.34
CA ASP A 202 25.15 31.02 19.12
C ASP A 202 25.84 29.83 18.46
N GLU A 203 26.35 28.87 19.25
CA GLU A 203 26.99 27.65 18.73
C GLU A 203 25.97 26.69 18.11
N SER A 204 24.79 26.51 18.72
CA SER A 204 23.73 25.68 18.10
C SER A 204 23.18 26.30 16.82
N LEU A 205 23.00 27.63 16.80
CA LEU A 205 22.57 28.35 15.60
C LEU A 205 23.64 28.30 14.50
N TYR A 206 24.91 28.43 14.86
CA TYR A 206 25.99 28.29 13.88
C TYR A 206 26.03 26.88 13.28
N THR A 207 25.87 25.86 14.10
CA THR A 207 25.81 24.46 13.64
C THR A 207 24.64 24.28 12.66
N GLU A 208 23.43 24.70 13.04
CA GLU A 208 22.25 24.60 12.19
C GLU A 208 22.38 25.41 10.89
N PHE A 209 23.03 26.57 10.96
CA PHE A 209 23.34 27.39 9.78
C PHE A 209 24.30 26.71 8.82
N VAL A 210 25.35 26.06 9.34
CA VAL A 210 26.28 25.28 8.52
C VAL A 210 25.54 24.10 7.86
N LEU A 211 24.65 23.42 8.57
CA LEU A 211 23.87 22.31 8.01
C LEU A 211 22.99 22.74 6.83
N LYS A 212 22.29 23.86 6.95
CA LYS A 212 21.36 24.31 5.90
C LYS A 212 22.05 24.90 4.68
N ASN A 213 23.32 25.28 4.77
CA ASN A 213 23.96 26.08 3.74
C ASN A 213 25.31 25.52 3.24
N ALA A 214 25.92 24.55 3.92
CA ALA A 214 27.14 23.93 3.42
C ALA A 214 26.84 22.93 2.30
N GLU A 215 27.72 22.92 1.30
CA GLU A 215 27.64 22.06 0.14
C GLU A 215 28.87 21.14 0.06
N ILE A 216 28.65 19.89 -0.36
CA ILE A 216 29.69 18.87 -0.44
C ILE A 216 29.65 18.19 -1.80
N ASP A 217 30.83 17.97 -2.39
CA ASP A 217 30.99 17.04 -3.50
C ASP A 217 31.48 15.70 -2.94
N LEU A 218 30.70 14.65 -3.20
CA LEU A 218 30.91 13.32 -2.66
C LEU A 218 31.00 12.31 -3.78
N SER A 219 32.08 11.53 -3.77
CA SER A 219 32.14 10.30 -4.53
C SER A 219 31.83 9.10 -3.63
N TYR A 220 31.06 8.13 -4.11
CA TYR A 220 30.64 7.00 -3.30
C TYR A 220 30.32 5.75 -4.13
N THR A 221 30.21 4.62 -3.45
CA THR A 221 29.66 3.40 -4.01
C THR A 221 28.74 2.71 -2.99
N ILE A 222 27.71 2.04 -3.50
CA ILE A 222 26.78 1.22 -2.71
C ILE A 222 26.78 -0.15 -3.37
N VAL A 223 27.17 -1.16 -2.61
CA VAL A 223 27.38 -2.52 -3.10
C VAL A 223 26.50 -3.47 -2.30
N ASP A 224 25.80 -4.36 -3.00
CA ASP A 224 25.07 -5.45 -2.37
C ASP A 224 26.06 -6.47 -1.78
N ILE A 225 25.80 -6.90 -0.54
CA ILE A 225 26.63 -7.90 0.15
C ILE A 225 26.82 -9.15 -0.71
N ASP A 226 25.81 -9.55 -1.47
CA ASP A 226 25.83 -10.78 -2.28
C ASP A 226 26.83 -10.72 -3.43
N LEU A 227 27.06 -9.50 -3.96
CA LEU A 227 28.03 -9.22 -5.01
C LEU A 227 29.46 -9.09 -4.46
N ALA A 228 29.61 -8.66 -3.21
CA ALA A 228 30.90 -8.43 -2.58
C ALA A 228 31.40 -9.62 -1.73
N ALA A 229 30.52 -10.55 -1.32
CA ALA A 229 30.87 -11.74 -0.53
C ALA A 229 31.60 -12.77 -1.39
N VAL A 230 32.84 -12.43 -1.72
CA VAL A 230 33.72 -13.18 -2.62
C VAL A 230 35.13 -13.20 -2.04
N THR A 231 35.91 -14.20 -2.43
CA THR A 231 37.31 -14.31 -2.02
C THR A 231 38.18 -13.27 -2.73
N GLU A 232 39.26 -12.85 -2.08
CA GLU A 232 40.13 -11.74 -2.55
C GLU A 232 40.84 -12.01 -3.89
N ASP A 233 40.91 -13.26 -4.34
CA ASP A 233 41.51 -13.71 -5.61
C ASP A 233 40.60 -13.50 -6.83
N LEU A 234 39.31 -13.22 -6.62
CA LEU A 234 38.37 -12.93 -7.69
C LEU A 234 38.59 -11.51 -8.22
N ASN A 235 38.96 -11.43 -9.51
CA ASN A 235 39.19 -10.16 -10.18
C ASN A 235 38.18 -9.91 -11.31
N PHE A 236 38.01 -8.63 -11.66
CA PHE A 236 37.17 -8.14 -12.75
C PHE A 236 37.46 -8.83 -14.10
N GLN A 237 38.74 -9.15 -14.37
CA GLN A 237 39.17 -9.70 -15.64
C GLN A 237 38.54 -11.07 -15.93
N ASN A 238 38.38 -11.91 -14.89
CA ASN A 238 37.78 -13.23 -15.05
C ASN A 238 36.28 -13.14 -15.40
N ALA A 239 35.56 -12.19 -14.81
CA ALA A 239 34.15 -11.95 -15.14
C ALA A 239 33.99 -11.43 -16.57
N LEU A 240 34.91 -10.58 -17.01
CA LEU A 240 34.97 -10.09 -18.38
C LEU A 240 35.19 -11.25 -19.37
N GLU A 241 36.17 -12.13 -19.11
CA GLU A 241 36.40 -13.33 -19.92
C GLU A 241 35.19 -14.27 -19.94
N TYR A 242 34.55 -14.45 -18.78
CA TYR A 242 33.32 -15.25 -18.67
C TYR A 242 32.21 -14.69 -19.56
N TYR A 243 32.00 -13.37 -19.58
CA TYR A 243 31.05 -12.73 -20.48
C TYR A 243 31.38 -13.00 -21.95
N TYR A 244 32.64 -12.80 -22.38
CA TYR A 244 33.04 -13.05 -23.77
C TYR A 244 32.82 -14.51 -24.20
N LYS A 245 33.07 -15.48 -23.32
CA LYS A 245 32.84 -16.91 -23.56
C LYS A 245 31.34 -17.28 -23.54
N ASN A 246 30.51 -16.55 -22.80
CA ASN A 246 29.11 -16.88 -22.56
C ASN A 246 28.13 -15.84 -23.14
N ARG A 247 28.52 -15.06 -24.16
CA ARG A 247 27.68 -13.97 -24.72
C ARG A 247 26.28 -14.41 -25.13
N ASP A 248 26.09 -15.68 -25.49
CA ASP A 248 24.77 -16.19 -25.86
C ASP A 248 23.79 -16.31 -24.69
N LYS A 249 24.28 -16.41 -23.45
CA LYS A 249 23.46 -16.35 -22.22
C LYS A 249 22.97 -14.93 -21.92
N PHE A 250 23.64 -13.92 -22.46
CA PHE A 250 23.36 -12.50 -22.23
C PHE A 250 22.68 -11.86 -23.43
N LYS A 251 21.57 -12.46 -23.85
CA LYS A 251 20.71 -11.91 -24.90
C LYS A 251 19.50 -11.22 -24.27
N THR A 252 19.04 -10.15 -24.90
CA THR A 252 17.71 -9.62 -24.61
C THR A 252 16.67 -10.68 -24.91
N ALA A 253 15.55 -10.66 -24.19
CA ALA A 253 14.40 -11.46 -24.57
C ALA A 253 13.94 -11.04 -25.99
N GLU A 254 13.42 -12.02 -26.73
CA GLU A 254 12.65 -11.72 -27.95
C GLU A 254 11.40 -10.93 -27.56
N LYS A 255 11.01 -9.94 -28.37
CA LYS A 255 9.80 -9.14 -28.12
C LYS A 255 8.90 -9.07 -29.35
N VAL A 256 7.60 -8.99 -29.14
CA VAL A 256 6.58 -8.83 -30.20
C VAL A 256 5.79 -7.54 -29.97
N LYS A 257 5.38 -6.91 -31.07
CA LYS A 257 4.43 -5.80 -31.07
C LYS A 257 3.11 -6.31 -31.65
N LEU A 258 2.01 -6.10 -30.93
CA LEU A 258 0.70 -6.63 -31.29
C LEU A 258 -0.23 -5.51 -31.74
N GLU A 259 -1.11 -5.82 -32.68
CA GLU A 259 -2.37 -5.12 -32.87
C GLU A 259 -3.48 -5.91 -32.19
N LEU A 260 -4.36 -5.22 -31.49
CA LEU A 260 -5.44 -5.76 -30.67
C LEU A 260 -6.76 -5.13 -31.08
N ILE A 261 -7.81 -5.94 -31.13
CA ILE A 261 -9.19 -5.50 -31.33
C ILE A 261 -10.03 -6.22 -30.29
N VAL A 262 -10.73 -5.46 -29.45
CA VAL A 262 -11.63 -6.01 -28.44
C VAL A 262 -13.07 -5.74 -28.87
N ILE A 263 -13.88 -6.80 -28.84
CA ILE A 263 -15.31 -6.75 -29.11
C ILE A 263 -16.02 -7.01 -27.78
N PRO A 264 -16.43 -5.94 -27.09
CA PRO A 264 -16.88 -6.04 -25.71
C PRO A 264 -18.28 -6.65 -25.63
N TYR A 265 -18.56 -7.39 -24.56
CA TYR A 265 -19.88 -7.98 -24.35
C TYR A 265 -20.96 -6.91 -24.13
N SER A 266 -20.60 -5.77 -23.54
CA SER A 266 -21.50 -4.66 -23.23
C SER A 266 -22.21 -4.10 -24.46
N ASP A 267 -21.57 -4.10 -25.63
CA ASP A 267 -22.18 -3.64 -26.89
C ASP A 267 -23.44 -4.44 -27.27
N PHE A 268 -23.57 -5.66 -26.75
CA PHE A 268 -24.67 -6.57 -27.05
C PHE A 268 -25.71 -6.66 -25.93
N HIS A 269 -25.59 -5.86 -24.87
CA HIS A 269 -26.50 -5.88 -23.72
C HIS A 269 -27.97 -5.70 -24.16
N ASP A 270 -28.30 -4.62 -24.87
CA ASP A 270 -29.68 -4.33 -25.29
C ASP A 270 -30.26 -5.43 -26.20
N SER A 271 -29.43 -5.96 -27.09
CA SER A 271 -29.80 -7.05 -27.99
C SER A 271 -30.06 -8.35 -27.23
N ALA A 272 -29.31 -8.62 -26.16
CA ALA A 272 -29.48 -9.78 -25.29
C ALA A 272 -30.66 -9.60 -24.31
N SER A 273 -30.87 -8.40 -23.77
CA SER A 273 -32.03 -8.07 -22.94
C SER A 273 -33.34 -8.26 -23.70
N ASN A 274 -33.38 -7.87 -24.99
CA ASN A 274 -34.54 -8.12 -25.85
C ASN A 274 -34.81 -9.61 -26.05
N TYR A 275 -33.76 -10.43 -26.20
CA TYR A 275 -33.89 -11.89 -26.28
C TYR A 275 -34.44 -12.47 -24.96
N LEU A 276 -33.94 -12.00 -23.81
CA LEU A 276 -34.43 -12.41 -22.50
C LEU A 276 -35.89 -12.06 -22.27
N ASN A 277 -36.31 -10.84 -22.61
CA ASN A 277 -37.69 -10.41 -22.45
C ASN A 277 -38.67 -11.29 -23.25
N LEU A 278 -38.24 -11.79 -24.42
CA LEU A 278 -39.01 -12.75 -25.23
C LEU A 278 -39.02 -14.17 -24.65
N MET A 279 -37.99 -14.55 -23.88
CA MET A 279 -37.87 -15.86 -23.22
C MET A 279 -38.58 -15.90 -21.85
N ASP A 280 -38.65 -14.75 -21.16
CA ASP A 280 -39.25 -14.56 -19.84
C ASP A 280 -40.76 -14.90 -19.84
N GLU A 281 -41.48 -14.61 -20.93
CA GLU A 281 -42.90 -14.97 -21.07
C GLU A 281 -43.13 -16.50 -21.16
N ALA A 282 -42.14 -17.26 -21.64
CA ALA A 282 -42.29 -18.67 -22.01
C ALA A 282 -41.78 -19.67 -20.97
N ILE A 283 -40.75 -19.34 -20.18
CA ILE A 283 -40.05 -20.31 -19.31
C ILE A 283 -40.44 -20.14 -17.83
N PHE A 284 -40.43 -18.91 -17.30
CA PHE A 284 -40.61 -18.65 -15.86
C PHE A 284 -42.06 -18.74 -15.36
N ASN A 285 -43.04 -18.74 -16.27
CA ASN A 285 -44.46 -18.96 -15.94
C ASN A 285 -44.82 -20.46 -15.74
N SER A 286 -43.88 -21.39 -15.94
CA SER A 286 -44.16 -22.83 -15.96
C SER A 286 -43.65 -23.63 -14.75
N ASP A 287 -42.73 -23.09 -13.94
CA ASP A 287 -42.08 -23.83 -12.86
C ASP A 287 -42.04 -23.03 -11.54
N SER A 288 -42.87 -23.43 -10.57
CA SER A 288 -43.08 -22.76 -9.28
C SER A 288 -42.05 -23.12 -8.20
N THR A 289 -40.97 -23.80 -8.57
CA THR A 289 -39.98 -24.35 -7.62
C THR A 289 -38.76 -23.44 -7.37
N TYR A 290 -38.56 -22.40 -8.17
CA TYR A 290 -37.43 -21.47 -8.01
C TYR A 290 -37.76 -20.27 -7.12
N THR A 291 -36.79 -19.88 -6.28
CA THR A 291 -36.85 -18.63 -5.52
C THR A 291 -36.50 -17.43 -6.39
N GLU A 292 -36.92 -16.23 -5.99
CA GLU A 292 -36.66 -14.97 -6.71
C GLU A 292 -35.17 -14.73 -6.98
N ILE A 293 -34.31 -15.00 -5.99
CA ILE A 293 -32.85 -14.89 -6.12
C ILE A 293 -32.27 -15.87 -7.17
N GLN A 294 -32.82 -17.09 -7.24
CA GLN A 294 -32.39 -18.09 -8.24
C GLN A 294 -32.85 -17.71 -9.65
N ILE A 295 -34.04 -17.13 -9.77
CA ILE A 295 -34.57 -16.60 -11.04
C ILE A 295 -33.68 -15.46 -11.53
N ASP A 296 -33.36 -14.49 -10.67
CA ASP A 296 -32.50 -13.37 -11.02
C ASP A 296 -31.09 -13.83 -11.43
N SER A 297 -30.52 -14.78 -10.68
CA SER A 297 -29.22 -15.38 -11.02
C SER A 297 -29.26 -16.08 -12.39
N LEU A 298 -30.35 -16.78 -12.70
CA LEU A 298 -30.52 -17.46 -13.98
C LEU A 298 -30.69 -16.47 -15.14
N LYS A 299 -31.46 -15.39 -14.94
CA LYS A 299 -31.63 -14.32 -15.93
C LYS A 299 -30.29 -13.66 -16.26
N GLN A 300 -29.48 -13.34 -15.24
CA GLN A 300 -28.15 -12.78 -15.44
C GLN A 300 -27.22 -13.75 -16.20
N ALA A 301 -27.28 -15.05 -15.87
CA ALA A 301 -26.48 -16.06 -16.57
C ALA A 301 -26.86 -16.21 -18.05
N ILE A 302 -28.17 -16.17 -18.36
CA ILE A 302 -28.65 -16.24 -19.74
C ILE A 302 -28.33 -14.94 -20.50
N LEU A 303 -28.47 -13.77 -19.86
CA LEU A 303 -28.10 -12.47 -20.44
C LEU A 303 -26.64 -12.51 -20.90
N LEU A 304 -25.75 -12.88 -19.98
CA LEU A 304 -24.31 -12.95 -20.25
C LEU A 304 -24.00 -13.97 -21.34
N ARG A 305 -24.64 -15.13 -21.33
CA ARG A 305 -24.46 -16.16 -22.38
C ARG A 305 -24.84 -15.62 -23.76
N GLU A 306 -25.95 -14.90 -23.85
CA GLU A 306 -26.41 -14.36 -25.13
C GLU A 306 -25.54 -13.19 -25.62
N MET A 307 -25.08 -12.32 -24.70
CA MET A 307 -24.08 -11.29 -25.01
C MET A 307 -22.80 -11.92 -25.58
N LYS A 308 -22.31 -13.00 -24.95
CA LYS A 308 -21.13 -13.75 -25.42
C LYS A 308 -21.37 -14.37 -26.81
N ASN A 309 -22.51 -15.00 -27.05
CA ASN A 309 -22.82 -15.59 -28.36
C ASN A 309 -22.80 -14.55 -29.48
N LYS A 310 -23.42 -13.38 -29.25
CA LYS A 310 -23.48 -12.29 -30.24
C LYS A 310 -22.11 -11.67 -30.46
N ALA A 311 -21.35 -11.44 -29.40
CA ALA A 311 -19.98 -10.96 -29.50
C ALA A 311 -19.08 -11.92 -30.28
N ALA A 312 -19.22 -13.24 -30.09
CA ALA A 312 -18.48 -14.25 -30.85
C ALA A 312 -18.76 -14.18 -32.35
N GLN A 313 -20.04 -14.06 -32.73
CA GLN A 313 -20.46 -13.92 -34.13
C GLN A 313 -19.90 -12.64 -34.77
N GLU A 314 -19.96 -11.51 -34.06
CA GLU A 314 -19.41 -10.26 -34.56
C GLU A 314 -17.87 -10.30 -34.60
N ALA A 315 -17.21 -11.05 -33.71
CA ALA A 315 -15.77 -11.27 -33.75
C ALA A 315 -15.31 -12.04 -34.98
N GLU A 316 -15.99 -13.13 -35.33
CA GLU A 316 -15.69 -13.84 -36.58
C GLU A 316 -15.95 -12.97 -37.81
N LYS A 317 -17.06 -12.23 -37.82
CA LYS A 317 -17.39 -11.31 -38.91
C LYS A 317 -16.35 -10.20 -39.05
N THR A 318 -15.88 -9.64 -37.92
CA THR A 318 -14.85 -8.59 -37.89
C THR A 318 -13.51 -9.15 -38.38
N ARG A 319 -13.13 -10.35 -37.95
CA ARG A 319 -11.94 -11.05 -38.43
C ARG A 319 -11.97 -11.25 -39.95
N LEU A 320 -13.09 -11.73 -40.49
CA LEU A 320 -13.28 -11.90 -41.94
C LEU A 320 -13.23 -10.57 -42.71
N LYS A 321 -13.82 -9.49 -42.17
CA LYS A 321 -13.69 -8.14 -42.75
C LYS A 321 -12.22 -7.69 -42.82
N LEU A 322 -11.44 -7.93 -41.76
CA LEU A 322 -10.02 -7.59 -41.68
C LEU A 322 -9.19 -8.37 -42.70
N GLU A 323 -9.45 -9.67 -42.86
CA GLU A 323 -8.78 -10.51 -43.87
C GLU A 323 -9.07 -10.04 -45.31
N LEU A 324 -10.23 -9.42 -45.53
CA LEU A 324 -10.64 -8.84 -46.81
C LEU A 324 -10.25 -7.35 -46.96
N ASN A 325 -9.48 -6.78 -46.03
CA ASN A 325 -9.12 -5.36 -45.97
C ASN A 325 -10.32 -4.41 -46.02
N GLN A 326 -11.43 -4.78 -45.40
CA GLN A 326 -12.65 -3.97 -45.29
C GLN A 326 -12.64 -3.12 -44.03
N ALA A 327 -13.37 -2.00 -44.05
CA ALA A 327 -13.56 -1.16 -42.89
C ALA A 327 -14.31 -1.92 -41.77
N ILE A 328 -13.84 -1.74 -40.54
CA ILE A 328 -14.44 -2.29 -39.33
C ILE A 328 -14.95 -1.16 -38.43
N ASP A 329 -15.90 -1.51 -37.58
CA ASP A 329 -16.56 -0.58 -36.66
C ASP A 329 -15.86 -0.53 -35.29
N TYR A 330 -14.78 -1.31 -35.12
CA TYR A 330 -14.00 -1.42 -33.90
C TYR A 330 -12.63 -0.76 -34.02
N GLN A 331 -12.15 -0.18 -32.93
CA GLN A 331 -10.84 0.44 -32.88
C GLN A 331 -9.72 -0.60 -32.78
N ILE A 332 -8.62 -0.33 -33.48
CA ILE A 332 -7.40 -1.14 -33.44
C ILE A 332 -6.41 -0.46 -32.50
N PHE A 333 -5.90 -1.21 -31.52
CA PHE A 333 -4.90 -0.78 -30.56
C PHE A 333 -3.57 -1.45 -30.84
N GLU A 334 -2.48 -0.70 -30.89
CA GLU A 334 -1.14 -1.26 -30.94
C GLU A 334 -0.54 -1.35 -29.54
N THR A 335 0.20 -2.40 -29.25
CA THR A 335 0.98 -2.52 -28.02
C THR A 335 2.36 -1.88 -28.16
N GLY A 336 3.05 -1.68 -27.04
CA GLY A 336 4.50 -1.62 -27.03
C GLY A 336 5.13 -2.99 -27.38
N PHE A 337 6.46 -3.07 -27.32
CA PHE A 337 7.16 -4.36 -27.47
C PHE A 337 7.03 -5.18 -26.18
N LEU A 338 6.36 -6.33 -26.27
CA LEU A 338 6.11 -7.27 -25.19
C LEU A 338 7.04 -8.47 -25.30
N ALA A 339 7.75 -8.81 -24.22
CA ALA A 339 8.43 -10.08 -24.04
C ALA A 339 7.43 -11.21 -23.72
N ILE A 340 7.86 -12.47 -23.83
CA ILE A 340 7.00 -13.65 -23.61
C ILE A 340 6.38 -13.71 -22.20
N ASP A 341 7.06 -13.12 -21.22
CA ASP A 341 6.66 -13.07 -19.80
C ASP A 341 6.13 -11.71 -19.37
N ASP A 342 6.06 -10.73 -20.29
CA ASP A 342 5.50 -9.41 -19.98
C ASP A 342 3.99 -9.53 -19.73
N ARG A 343 3.48 -8.59 -18.94
CA ARG A 343 2.04 -8.37 -18.75
C ARG A 343 1.66 -7.06 -19.42
N ALA A 344 0.58 -7.07 -20.17
CA ALA A 344 -0.03 -5.87 -20.75
C ALA A 344 -1.50 -5.86 -20.33
N GLY A 345 -1.86 -4.96 -19.42
CA GLY A 345 -3.20 -4.95 -18.88
C GLY A 345 -3.58 -6.27 -18.20
N LYS A 346 -4.79 -6.72 -18.52
CA LYS A 346 -5.35 -8.03 -18.20
C LYS A 346 -5.40 -8.94 -19.43
N LEU A 347 -4.55 -8.72 -20.43
CA LEU A 347 -4.45 -9.61 -21.58
C LEU A 347 -4.07 -11.02 -21.11
N PRO A 348 -4.77 -12.08 -21.59
CA PRO A 348 -4.41 -13.45 -21.26
C PRO A 348 -2.99 -13.79 -21.71
N GLN A 349 -2.18 -14.45 -20.87
CA GLN A 349 -0.79 -14.80 -21.21
C GLN A 349 -0.72 -15.66 -22.48
N GLU A 350 -1.76 -16.47 -22.73
CA GLU A 350 -1.90 -17.29 -23.94
C GLU A 350 -1.89 -16.46 -25.23
N VAL A 351 -2.39 -15.21 -25.19
CA VAL A 351 -2.36 -14.30 -26.35
C VAL A 351 -0.92 -13.93 -26.70
N ILE A 352 -0.14 -13.54 -25.69
CA ILE A 352 1.28 -13.19 -25.86
C ILE A 352 2.05 -14.42 -26.33
N TYR A 353 1.88 -15.56 -25.67
CA TYR A 353 2.51 -16.82 -26.05
C TYR A 353 2.22 -17.22 -27.51
N ASN A 354 0.94 -17.17 -27.91
CA ASN A 354 0.54 -17.47 -29.29
C ASN A 354 1.12 -16.48 -30.31
N ALA A 355 1.31 -15.22 -29.93
CA ALA A 355 1.97 -14.24 -30.78
C ALA A 355 3.46 -14.55 -31.02
N PHE A 356 4.16 -15.18 -30.07
CA PHE A 356 5.54 -15.61 -30.29
C PHE A 356 5.66 -16.83 -31.22
N ILE A 357 4.67 -17.74 -31.18
CA ILE A 357 4.61 -18.93 -32.04
C ILE A 357 4.21 -18.58 -33.47
N ARG A 358 3.29 -17.64 -33.63
CA ARG A 358 2.72 -17.26 -34.94
C ARG A 358 3.65 -16.28 -35.66
N SER A 359 4.10 -16.66 -36.86
CA SER A 359 4.90 -15.81 -37.76
C SER A 359 4.07 -15.04 -38.80
N ASN A 360 2.73 -15.07 -38.70
CA ASN A 360 1.85 -14.58 -39.76
C ASN A 360 1.23 -13.23 -39.39
N ASP A 361 1.13 -12.37 -40.40
CA ASP A 361 0.52 -11.03 -40.42
C ASP A 361 -1.01 -11.01 -40.32
N ARG A 362 -1.64 -12.17 -40.07
CA ARG A 362 -3.11 -12.35 -39.99
C ARG A 362 -3.62 -12.27 -38.56
N PHE A 363 -4.86 -11.78 -38.41
CA PHE A 363 -5.56 -11.76 -37.12
C PHE A 363 -5.84 -13.16 -36.59
N SER A 364 -5.84 -13.29 -35.27
CA SER A 364 -6.15 -14.51 -34.55
C SER A 364 -7.61 -14.90 -34.71
N GLU A 365 -7.91 -16.16 -34.39
CA GLU A 365 -9.30 -16.53 -34.07
C GLU A 365 -9.75 -15.74 -32.82
N PRO A 366 -11.06 -15.52 -32.62
CA PRO A 366 -11.60 -14.86 -31.44
C PRO A 366 -11.16 -15.55 -30.15
N PHE A 367 -10.47 -14.80 -29.29
CA PHE A 367 -10.04 -15.26 -27.97
C PHE A 367 -11.01 -14.73 -26.91
N GLU A 368 -11.66 -15.61 -26.15
CA GLU A 368 -12.60 -15.21 -25.10
C GLU A 368 -11.87 -14.56 -23.91
N THR A 369 -12.33 -13.40 -23.46
CA THR A 369 -11.78 -12.68 -22.29
C THR A 369 -12.87 -12.30 -21.30
N GLU A 370 -12.51 -11.66 -20.18
CA GLU A 370 -13.47 -11.19 -19.18
C GLU A 370 -14.41 -10.07 -19.70
N ILE A 371 -13.93 -9.21 -20.61
CA ILE A 371 -14.71 -8.06 -21.11
C ILE A 371 -15.30 -8.28 -22.50
N GLY A 372 -14.79 -9.25 -23.28
CA GLY A 372 -15.17 -9.41 -24.68
C GLY A 372 -14.38 -10.49 -25.42
N TYR A 373 -14.52 -10.54 -26.73
CA TYR A 373 -13.63 -11.32 -27.60
C TYR A 373 -12.48 -10.46 -28.09
N LEU A 374 -11.27 -11.00 -28.02
CA LEU A 374 -10.04 -10.36 -28.48
C LEU A 374 -9.57 -10.98 -29.80
N LEU A 375 -9.29 -10.14 -30.78
CA LEU A 375 -8.54 -10.49 -31.98
C LEU A 375 -7.17 -9.82 -31.91
N PHE A 376 -6.12 -10.53 -32.27
CA PHE A 376 -4.78 -9.96 -32.30
C PHE A 376 -3.96 -10.39 -33.51
N ARG A 377 -2.99 -9.58 -33.91
CA ARG A 377 -1.95 -9.97 -34.89
C ARG A 377 -0.59 -9.44 -34.50
N VAL A 378 0.47 -10.07 -35.01
CA VAL A 378 1.85 -9.61 -34.83
C VAL A 378 2.16 -8.58 -35.91
N VAL A 379 2.51 -7.36 -35.49
CA VAL A 379 2.90 -6.26 -36.39
C VAL A 379 4.41 -6.23 -36.59
N ASP A 380 5.16 -6.46 -35.51
CA ASP A 380 6.62 -6.44 -35.54
C ASP A 380 7.20 -7.42 -34.50
N LYS A 381 8.42 -7.91 -34.77
CA LYS A 381 9.15 -8.84 -33.90
C LYS A 381 10.60 -8.39 -33.77
N GLN A 382 11.01 -8.09 -32.54
CA GLN A 382 12.39 -7.78 -32.19
C GLN A 382 13.13 -9.06 -31.79
N PRO A 383 14.12 -9.51 -32.58
CA PRO A 383 14.88 -10.70 -32.25
C PRO A 383 15.80 -10.46 -31.04
N PRO A 384 16.18 -11.53 -30.32
CA PRO A 384 17.10 -11.42 -29.20
C PRO A 384 18.47 -10.89 -29.66
N ARG A 385 18.93 -9.76 -29.11
CA ARG A 385 20.27 -9.23 -29.38
C ARG A 385 21.20 -9.51 -28.20
N LYS A 386 22.50 -9.65 -28.49
CA LYS A 386 23.52 -9.72 -27.44
C LYS A 386 23.58 -8.36 -26.71
N GLN A 387 23.40 -8.38 -25.39
CA GLN A 387 23.50 -7.19 -24.54
C GLN A 387 24.97 -6.80 -24.41
N ALA A 388 25.26 -5.49 -24.43
CA ALA A 388 26.61 -4.99 -24.28
C ALA A 388 27.07 -5.06 -22.81
N LEU A 389 28.39 -5.13 -22.58
CA LEU A 389 28.97 -5.21 -21.24
C LEU A 389 28.49 -4.06 -20.32
N SER A 390 28.44 -2.83 -20.85
CA SER A 390 28.00 -1.64 -20.12
C SER A 390 26.50 -1.63 -19.79
N GLU A 391 25.69 -2.48 -20.43
CA GLU A 391 24.24 -2.54 -20.18
C GLU A 391 23.90 -3.44 -19.00
N ILE A 392 24.74 -4.42 -18.67
CA ILE A 392 24.45 -5.48 -17.71
C ILE A 392 25.65 -5.91 -16.85
N PRO A 393 26.45 -4.98 -16.29
CA PRO A 393 27.64 -5.35 -15.54
C PRO A 393 27.33 -6.24 -14.33
N GLU A 394 26.41 -5.82 -13.45
CA GLU A 394 26.04 -6.59 -12.25
C GLU A 394 25.53 -8.00 -12.58
N LYS A 395 24.65 -8.12 -13.58
CA LYS A 395 24.13 -9.43 -14.02
C LYS A 395 25.23 -10.36 -14.54
N ILE A 396 26.25 -9.81 -15.19
CA ILE A 396 27.43 -10.58 -15.62
C ILE A 396 28.20 -11.07 -14.41
N TRP A 397 28.41 -10.18 -13.42
CA TRP A 397 29.10 -10.51 -12.18
C TRP A 397 28.37 -11.60 -11.39
N GLU A 398 27.07 -11.47 -11.16
CA GLU A 398 26.24 -12.49 -10.51
C GLU A 398 26.32 -13.85 -11.21
N SER A 399 26.20 -13.85 -12.56
CA SER A 399 26.30 -15.07 -13.34
C SER A 399 27.70 -15.69 -13.24
N TYR A 400 28.74 -14.86 -13.22
CA TYR A 400 30.11 -15.31 -13.03
C TYR A 400 30.34 -15.87 -11.62
N LEU A 401 29.84 -15.21 -10.57
CA LEU A 401 29.93 -15.70 -9.19
C LEU A 401 29.22 -17.04 -9.03
N LYS A 402 28.04 -17.19 -9.61
CA LYS A 402 27.33 -18.48 -9.63
C LYS A 402 28.16 -19.55 -10.34
N TYR A 403 28.72 -19.23 -11.51
CA TYR A 403 29.61 -20.14 -12.23
C TYR A 403 30.86 -20.49 -11.41
N TYR A 404 31.52 -19.51 -10.80
CA TYR A 404 32.73 -19.70 -10.00
C TYR A 404 32.45 -20.56 -8.76
N ARG A 405 31.41 -20.23 -7.99
CA ARG A 405 30.96 -21.00 -6.81
C ARG A 405 30.66 -22.45 -7.21
N ASN A 406 29.91 -22.67 -8.30
CA ASN A 406 29.59 -24.02 -8.75
C ASN A 406 30.82 -24.85 -9.17
N ASN A 407 31.80 -24.25 -9.87
CA ASN A 407 33.01 -24.99 -10.27
C ASN A 407 33.98 -25.22 -9.10
N ARG A 408 34.10 -24.25 -8.19
CA ARG A 408 34.92 -24.43 -6.99
C ARG A 408 34.32 -25.50 -6.09
N PHE A 409 33.01 -25.45 -5.92
CA PHE A 409 32.22 -26.45 -5.20
C PHE A 409 32.42 -27.85 -5.78
N SER A 410 32.32 -28.03 -7.10
CA SER A 410 32.52 -29.35 -7.71
C SER A 410 33.94 -29.89 -7.48
N GLU A 411 34.98 -29.05 -7.52
CA GLU A 411 36.35 -29.47 -7.22
C GLU A 411 36.57 -29.80 -5.72
N GLU A 412 36.03 -28.99 -4.80
CA GLU A 412 36.10 -29.25 -3.36
C GLU A 412 35.31 -30.51 -2.96
N PHE A 413 34.10 -30.67 -3.50
CA PHE A 413 33.29 -31.87 -3.30
C PHE A 413 33.96 -33.09 -3.90
N ARG A 414 34.58 -32.99 -5.09
CA ARG A 414 35.34 -34.10 -5.66
C ARG A 414 36.47 -34.54 -4.73
N LYS A 415 37.19 -33.60 -4.11
CA LYS A 415 38.22 -33.92 -3.10
C LYS A 415 37.60 -34.59 -1.86
N TYR A 416 36.49 -34.07 -1.35
CA TYR A 416 35.76 -34.63 -0.21
C TYR A 416 35.29 -36.06 -0.48
N PHE A 417 34.63 -36.30 -1.62
CA PHE A 417 34.15 -37.60 -2.04
C PHE A 417 35.25 -38.66 -2.04
N PHE A 418 36.43 -38.33 -2.59
CA PHE A 418 37.56 -39.26 -2.61
C PHE A 418 38.27 -39.40 -1.25
N ALA A 419 38.20 -38.38 -0.37
CA ALA A 419 38.75 -38.44 0.98
C ALA A 419 37.87 -39.25 1.94
N ASN A 420 36.54 -39.20 1.76
CA ASN A 420 35.54 -39.76 2.67
C ASN A 420 34.68 -40.84 1.97
N ILE A 421 35.30 -41.70 1.16
CA ILE A 421 34.59 -42.66 0.29
C ILE A 421 33.63 -43.58 1.08
N GLU A 422 33.92 -43.83 2.36
CA GLU A 422 33.13 -44.67 3.25
C GLU A 422 31.73 -44.09 3.53
N GLU A 423 31.59 -42.76 3.55
CA GLU A 423 30.30 -42.08 3.79
C GLU A 423 29.32 -42.25 2.61
N PHE A 424 29.88 -42.46 1.41
CA PHE A 424 29.14 -42.57 0.15
C PHE A 424 28.76 -44.00 -0.22
N ILE A 425 29.09 -44.99 0.63
CA ILE A 425 28.66 -46.37 0.43
C ILE A 425 27.14 -46.45 0.59
N ILE A 426 26.47 -47.01 -0.42
CA ILE A 426 25.01 -47.19 -0.50
C ILE A 426 24.64 -48.62 -0.89
N SER A 427 23.37 -48.96 -0.67
CA SER A 427 22.77 -50.17 -1.21
C SER A 427 22.28 -49.94 -2.64
N VAL A 428 22.60 -50.85 -3.56
CA VAL A 428 22.09 -50.81 -4.94
C VAL A 428 21.54 -52.16 -5.41
N ALA A 429 20.59 -52.07 -6.33
CA ALA A 429 20.09 -53.21 -7.08
C ALA A 429 20.50 -53.09 -8.54
N VAL A 430 21.04 -54.17 -9.11
CA VAL A 430 21.26 -54.27 -10.55
C VAL A 430 20.05 -54.93 -11.16
N VAL A 431 19.37 -54.21 -12.04
CA VAL A 431 18.14 -54.67 -12.70
C VAL A 431 18.35 -54.78 -14.21
N GLU A 432 17.70 -55.77 -14.80
CA GLU A 432 17.52 -55.87 -16.24
C GLU A 432 16.19 -55.25 -16.61
N ILE A 433 16.20 -54.25 -17.50
CA ILE A 433 15.03 -53.52 -17.98
C ILE A 433 14.81 -53.84 -19.45
N ILE A 434 13.58 -54.14 -19.81
CA ILE A 434 13.13 -54.42 -21.17
C ILE A 434 11.97 -53.49 -21.48
N GLU A 435 12.12 -52.66 -22.49
CA GLU A 435 11.02 -51.84 -23.00
C GLU A 435 10.04 -52.71 -23.78
N ILE A 436 8.76 -52.61 -23.45
CA ILE A 436 7.67 -53.33 -24.09
C ILE A 436 6.87 -52.32 -24.93
N PRO A 437 7.04 -52.31 -26.27
CA PRO A 437 6.31 -51.39 -27.13
C PRO A 437 4.78 -51.56 -26.98
N LYS A 438 4.04 -50.46 -27.16
CA LYS A 438 2.56 -50.46 -27.16
C LYS A 438 1.96 -51.26 -28.32
N TYR A 439 0.84 -51.94 -28.06
CA TYR A 439 0.05 -52.61 -29.10
C TYR A 439 -0.73 -51.61 -29.98
N GLY A 440 -1.04 -51.99 -31.23
CA GLY A 440 -1.84 -51.17 -32.15
C GLY A 440 -1.82 -51.67 -33.61
N LEU A 441 -2.78 -51.21 -34.43
CA LEU A 441 -2.74 -51.49 -35.88
C LEU A 441 -1.43 -50.95 -36.46
N PHE A 442 -0.66 -51.83 -37.12
CA PHE A 442 0.66 -51.57 -37.68
C PHE A 442 1.82 -51.44 -36.66
N ARG A 443 1.64 -51.87 -35.41
CA ARG A 443 2.69 -51.98 -34.39
C ARG A 443 3.14 -53.43 -34.16
N LYS A 444 4.23 -53.59 -33.42
CA LYS A 444 4.91 -54.88 -33.14
C LYS A 444 4.01 -55.91 -32.45
N PHE A 445 3.07 -55.46 -31.62
CA PHE A 445 2.02 -56.28 -31.02
C PHE A 445 0.67 -55.93 -31.64
N LYS A 446 -0.05 -56.96 -32.12
CA LYS A 446 -1.34 -56.78 -32.81
C LYS A 446 -2.48 -56.45 -31.85
N ASN A 447 -2.42 -56.94 -30.62
CA ASN A 447 -3.41 -56.73 -29.58
C ASN A 447 -2.78 -56.82 -28.18
N GLU A 448 -3.55 -56.45 -27.16
CA GLU A 448 -3.13 -56.51 -25.76
C GLU A 448 -2.79 -57.93 -25.29
N PHE A 449 -3.44 -58.94 -25.87
CA PHE A 449 -3.23 -60.34 -25.52
C PHE A 449 -1.81 -60.82 -25.87
N GLU A 450 -1.29 -60.48 -27.05
CA GLU A 450 0.11 -60.79 -27.43
C GLU A 450 1.12 -60.09 -26.51
N GLN A 451 0.82 -58.87 -26.06
CA GLN A 451 1.66 -58.12 -25.12
C GLN A 451 1.65 -58.78 -23.72
N GLN A 452 0.47 -59.24 -23.26
CA GLN A 452 0.34 -59.98 -22.00
C GLN A 452 1.04 -61.35 -22.05
N GLU A 453 0.91 -62.10 -23.15
CA GLU A 453 1.59 -63.39 -23.34
C GLU A 453 3.12 -63.26 -23.26
N LEU A 454 3.67 -62.17 -23.83
CA LEU A 454 5.09 -61.84 -23.69
C LEU A 454 5.46 -61.59 -22.23
N ILE A 455 4.71 -60.75 -21.50
CA ILE A 455 4.98 -60.44 -20.09
C ILE A 455 4.95 -61.72 -19.23
N GLU A 456 3.97 -62.59 -19.46
CA GLU A 456 3.89 -63.89 -18.78
C GLU A 456 5.08 -64.79 -19.12
N SER A 457 5.51 -64.79 -20.38
CA SER A 457 6.65 -65.58 -20.84
C SER A 457 7.97 -65.08 -20.25
N LEU A 458 8.19 -63.76 -20.23
CA LEU A 458 9.35 -63.14 -19.58
C LEU A 458 9.35 -63.44 -18.08
N THR A 459 8.19 -63.35 -17.43
CA THR A 459 8.04 -63.68 -16.00
C THR A 459 8.35 -65.15 -15.70
N ARG A 460 7.84 -66.06 -16.54
CA ARG A 460 7.98 -67.51 -16.38
C ARG A 460 9.42 -67.99 -16.61
N TYR A 461 10.09 -67.44 -17.62
CA TYR A 461 11.41 -67.89 -18.05
C TYR A 461 12.55 -66.97 -17.57
N ARG A 462 12.30 -66.03 -16.66
CA ARG A 462 13.32 -65.06 -16.15
C ARG A 462 14.65 -65.68 -15.68
N ASN A 463 14.62 -66.91 -15.19
CA ASN A 463 15.82 -67.64 -14.71
C ASN A 463 16.35 -68.68 -15.72
N ASP A 464 15.69 -68.88 -16.87
CA ASP A 464 16.06 -69.83 -17.92
C ASP A 464 16.64 -69.04 -19.11
N HIS A 465 17.94 -68.72 -19.02
CA HIS A 465 18.60 -67.80 -19.95
C HIS A 465 18.40 -68.15 -21.44
N PRO A 466 18.53 -69.43 -21.89
CA PRO A 466 18.26 -69.79 -23.28
C PRO A 466 16.83 -69.47 -23.73
N LYS A 467 15.82 -69.75 -22.88
CA LYS A 467 14.42 -69.47 -23.23
C LYS A 467 14.10 -67.99 -23.14
N PHE A 468 14.62 -67.29 -22.14
CA PHE A 468 14.45 -65.84 -22.00
C PHE A 468 14.98 -65.10 -23.24
N GLN A 469 16.19 -65.46 -23.69
CA GLN A 469 16.78 -64.90 -24.91
C GLN A 469 16.00 -65.26 -26.18
N HIS A 470 15.42 -66.46 -26.26
CA HIS A 470 14.55 -66.82 -27.37
C HIS A 470 13.38 -65.86 -27.52
N TYR A 471 12.71 -65.49 -26.41
CA TYR A 471 11.60 -64.53 -26.44
C TYR A 471 12.05 -63.10 -26.78
N LEU A 472 13.20 -62.64 -26.25
CA LEU A 472 13.74 -61.33 -26.64
C LEU A 472 14.03 -61.26 -28.14
N ASN A 473 14.68 -62.27 -28.70
CA ASN A 473 15.00 -62.33 -30.13
C ASN A 473 13.74 -62.45 -31.00
N ARG A 474 12.78 -63.27 -30.58
CA ARG A 474 11.50 -63.45 -31.30
C ARG A 474 10.74 -62.14 -31.46
N PHE A 475 10.79 -61.29 -30.45
CA PHE A 475 10.12 -59.98 -30.44
C PHE A 475 11.06 -58.81 -30.68
N GLU A 476 12.32 -59.07 -31.09
CA GLU A 476 13.36 -58.08 -31.35
C GLU A 476 13.46 -57.01 -30.24
N LEU A 477 13.45 -57.44 -28.98
CA LEU A 477 13.49 -56.54 -27.82
C LEU A 477 14.93 -56.35 -27.35
N SER A 478 15.29 -55.10 -27.07
CA SER A 478 16.54 -54.76 -26.41
C SER A 478 16.38 -54.82 -24.90
N LYS A 479 17.43 -55.30 -24.22
CA LYS A 479 17.55 -55.26 -22.76
C LYS A 479 18.64 -54.27 -22.36
N ALA A 480 18.39 -53.51 -21.30
CA ALA A 480 19.36 -52.65 -20.66
C ALA A 480 19.62 -53.17 -19.24
N THR A 481 20.85 -53.04 -18.76
CA THR A 481 21.17 -53.30 -17.35
C THR A 481 21.44 -51.97 -16.68
N GLU A 482 20.68 -51.68 -15.62
CA GLU A 482 20.77 -50.42 -14.89
C GLU A 482 20.99 -50.67 -13.40
N ILE A 483 21.65 -49.72 -12.75
CA ILE A 483 21.88 -49.71 -11.31
C ILE A 483 20.82 -48.81 -10.68
N ILE A 484 20.10 -49.35 -9.71
CA ILE A 484 19.06 -48.66 -8.95
C ILE A 484 19.61 -48.38 -7.56
N TYR A 485 19.71 -47.11 -7.20
CA TYR A 485 20.05 -46.67 -5.84
C TYR A 485 18.85 -46.91 -4.93
N LEU A 486 19.10 -47.60 -3.82
CA LEU A 486 18.07 -48.03 -2.88
C LEU A 486 18.01 -47.14 -1.63
N ASP A 487 19.02 -46.32 -1.40
CA ASP A 487 19.10 -45.34 -0.33
C ASP A 487 20.04 -44.17 -0.66
N LYS A 488 20.01 -43.13 0.20
CA LYS A 488 20.76 -41.86 0.19
C LYS A 488 20.63 -40.97 -1.06
N PHE A 489 20.69 -41.52 -2.27
CA PHE A 489 20.71 -40.78 -3.54
C PHE A 489 19.47 -41.05 -4.39
N LYS A 490 19.07 -40.06 -5.19
CA LYS A 490 18.00 -40.19 -6.17
C LYS A 490 18.51 -40.97 -7.38
N ASN A 491 17.61 -41.69 -8.04
CA ASN A 491 17.95 -42.37 -9.28
C ASN A 491 17.97 -41.38 -10.46
N LEU A 492 18.72 -41.72 -11.51
CA LEU A 492 18.96 -40.85 -12.67
C LEU A 492 17.70 -40.50 -13.48
N ASN A 493 16.62 -41.29 -13.35
CA ASN A 493 15.39 -41.08 -14.09
C ASN A 493 14.14 -41.59 -13.33
N THR A 494 12.98 -41.14 -13.79
CA THR A 494 11.68 -41.48 -13.19
C THR A 494 11.31 -42.96 -13.28
N LEU A 495 11.82 -43.69 -14.29
CA LEU A 495 11.60 -45.13 -14.43
C LEU A 495 12.31 -45.89 -13.30
N ASN A 496 13.54 -45.51 -12.98
CA ASN A 496 14.35 -46.13 -11.93
C ASN A 496 13.77 -45.85 -10.55
N ASP A 497 13.22 -44.66 -10.30
CA ASP A 497 12.47 -44.37 -9.06
C ASP A 497 11.22 -45.24 -8.92
N LEU A 498 10.51 -45.51 -10.01
CA LEU A 498 9.35 -46.41 -10.00
C LEU A 498 9.76 -47.87 -9.76
N ILE A 499 10.90 -48.30 -10.30
CA ILE A 499 11.46 -49.64 -10.05
C ILE A 499 11.93 -49.75 -8.59
N PHE A 500 12.63 -48.74 -8.07
CA PHE A 500 13.03 -48.65 -6.66
C PHE A 500 11.82 -48.86 -5.74
N LYS A 501 10.71 -48.15 -5.95
CA LYS A 501 9.47 -48.32 -5.17
C LYS A 501 8.94 -49.75 -5.18
N ARG A 502 9.15 -50.50 -6.27
CA ARG A 502 8.75 -51.91 -6.33
C ARG A 502 9.71 -52.81 -5.56
N LEU A 503 11.00 -52.58 -5.70
CA LEU A 503 12.05 -53.31 -4.98
C LEU A 503 11.94 -53.10 -3.46
N ASP A 504 11.64 -51.87 -3.01
CA ASP A 504 11.41 -51.51 -1.61
C ASP A 504 10.23 -52.30 -1.01
N ASN A 505 9.20 -52.57 -1.83
CA ASN A 505 8.08 -53.46 -1.49
C ASN A 505 8.41 -54.96 -1.66
N SER A 506 9.68 -55.32 -1.75
CA SER A 506 10.16 -56.71 -1.98
C SER A 506 9.65 -57.36 -3.26
N ILE A 507 9.29 -56.57 -4.28
CA ILE A 507 8.88 -57.05 -5.60
C ILE A 507 10.09 -57.04 -6.52
N ASN A 508 10.70 -58.22 -6.72
CA ASN A 508 11.99 -58.36 -7.42
C ASN A 508 11.87 -58.38 -8.95
N PHE A 509 10.66 -58.45 -9.51
CA PHE A 509 10.43 -58.41 -10.95
C PHE A 509 8.98 -58.00 -11.23
N GLY A 510 8.71 -57.48 -12.42
CA GLY A 510 7.36 -57.15 -12.84
C GLY A 510 7.34 -56.05 -13.89
N THR A 511 6.19 -55.42 -14.06
CA THR A 511 6.02 -54.33 -15.03
C THR A 511 5.81 -52.99 -14.35
N VAL A 512 6.35 -51.95 -14.97
CA VAL A 512 6.24 -50.55 -14.55
C VAL A 512 5.87 -49.73 -15.77
N LYS A 513 4.95 -48.78 -15.59
CA LYS A 513 4.58 -47.82 -16.63
C LYS A 513 5.27 -46.50 -16.34
N SER A 514 6.06 -46.01 -17.27
CA SER A 514 6.69 -44.68 -17.19
C SER A 514 6.25 -43.86 -18.39
N GLY A 515 5.57 -42.73 -18.13
CA GLY A 515 4.91 -41.94 -19.16
C GLY A 515 3.92 -42.77 -19.99
N ASN A 516 4.22 -42.89 -21.29
CA ASN A 516 3.38 -43.59 -22.24
C ASN A 516 3.82 -45.04 -22.49
N ASP A 517 4.94 -45.50 -21.93
CA ASP A 517 5.54 -46.78 -22.29
C ASP A 517 5.54 -47.76 -21.12
N LEU A 518 5.60 -49.06 -21.46
CA LEU A 518 5.54 -50.16 -20.50
C LEU A 518 6.90 -50.83 -20.45
N TYR A 519 7.41 -51.08 -19.25
CA TYR A 519 8.72 -51.69 -19.03
C TYR A 519 8.57 -52.93 -18.16
N PHE A 520 9.27 -54.00 -18.52
CA PHE A 520 9.47 -55.14 -17.64
C PHE A 520 10.85 -55.02 -17.00
N TYR A 521 10.93 -55.22 -15.69
CA TYR A 521 12.19 -55.26 -14.96
C TYR A 521 12.35 -56.58 -14.23
N ASN A 522 13.61 -57.02 -14.07
CA ASN A 522 13.99 -58.19 -13.30
C ASN A 522 15.25 -57.89 -12.49
N LEU A 523 15.20 -58.10 -11.18
CA LEU A 523 16.35 -57.98 -10.30
C LEU A 523 17.36 -59.08 -10.61
N LEU A 524 18.58 -58.67 -10.95
CA LEU A 524 19.70 -59.59 -11.20
C LEU A 524 20.54 -59.79 -9.94
N SER A 525 20.84 -58.72 -9.22
CA SER A 525 21.74 -58.76 -8.07
C SER A 525 21.47 -57.59 -7.13
N TYR A 526 21.81 -57.78 -5.86
CA TYR A 526 21.77 -56.76 -4.82
C TYR A 526 23.17 -56.61 -4.22
N PHE A 527 23.61 -55.37 -4.07
CA PHE A 527 24.90 -55.02 -3.48
C PHE A 527 24.65 -54.12 -2.27
N PRO A 528 24.89 -54.61 -1.04
CA PRO A 528 24.69 -53.80 0.17
C PRO A 528 25.71 -52.68 0.30
N GLU A 529 26.87 -52.84 -0.34
CA GLU A 529 27.96 -51.87 -0.33
C GLU A 529 28.37 -51.58 -1.78
N TYR A 530 27.97 -50.40 -2.27
CA TYR A 530 28.32 -49.89 -3.57
C TYR A 530 28.74 -48.43 -3.47
N ILE A 531 29.81 -48.08 -4.18
CA ILE A 531 30.30 -46.71 -4.27
C ILE A 531 29.80 -46.15 -5.61
N PRO A 532 28.90 -45.16 -5.60
CA PRO A 532 28.43 -44.51 -6.81
C PRO A 532 29.59 -43.88 -7.59
N ASN A 533 29.42 -43.76 -8.91
CA ASN A 533 30.32 -42.91 -9.67
C ASN A 533 30.06 -41.46 -9.26
N TYR A 534 31.11 -40.72 -8.93
CA TYR A 534 31.05 -39.31 -8.59
C TYR A 534 30.17 -38.51 -9.58
N LYS A 535 30.31 -38.76 -10.89
CA LYS A 535 29.52 -38.04 -11.92
C LYS A 535 28.02 -38.32 -11.88
N ASP A 536 27.60 -39.47 -11.36
CA ASP A 536 26.18 -39.85 -11.31
C ASP A 536 25.45 -39.16 -10.14
N ILE A 537 26.22 -38.67 -9.15
CA ILE A 537 25.71 -38.05 -7.93
C ILE A 537 26.10 -36.57 -7.78
N GLU A 538 27.05 -36.04 -8.58
CA GLU A 538 27.57 -34.67 -8.41
C GLU A 538 26.48 -33.57 -8.43
N ASP A 539 25.49 -33.70 -9.31
CA ASP A 539 24.38 -32.74 -9.45
C ASP A 539 23.29 -32.87 -8.37
N GLN A 540 23.34 -33.95 -7.56
CA GLN A 540 22.37 -34.18 -6.49
C GLN A 540 22.74 -33.46 -5.19
N PHE A 541 23.89 -32.79 -5.18
CA PHE A 541 24.40 -32.03 -4.06
C PHE A 541 24.37 -30.54 -4.38
N THR A 542 23.26 -29.89 -4.07
CA THR A 542 23.15 -28.42 -4.13
C THR A 542 23.50 -27.76 -2.79
N GLU A 543 23.60 -28.55 -1.72
CA GLU A 543 23.65 -28.08 -0.32
C GLU A 543 24.88 -28.59 0.46
N VAL A 544 25.98 -28.98 -0.19
CA VAL A 544 27.19 -29.43 0.54
C VAL A 544 27.92 -28.27 1.26
N GLU A 545 27.50 -27.01 1.08
CA GLU A 545 27.80 -25.94 2.06
C GLU A 545 27.28 -26.26 3.48
N SER A 546 26.43 -27.28 3.65
CA SER A 546 26.01 -27.80 4.95
C SER A 546 26.68 -29.13 5.33
N ILE A 547 27.36 -29.80 4.38
CA ILE A 547 27.94 -31.14 4.55
C ILE A 547 29.46 -31.09 4.70
N ILE A 548 30.14 -30.09 4.11
CA ILE A 548 31.49 -29.73 4.54
C ILE A 548 31.28 -29.01 5.88
N GLU A 549 31.32 -29.77 6.97
CA GLU A 549 31.28 -29.24 8.33
C GLU A 549 32.28 -28.09 8.45
N VAL A 550 31.76 -26.85 8.45
CA VAL A 550 32.35 -25.80 9.29
C VAL A 550 32.49 -26.45 10.66
N ASP A 551 33.71 -26.49 11.18
CA ASP A 551 34.05 -27.25 12.37
C ASP A 551 32.98 -27.02 13.46
N SER A 552 32.36 -28.10 13.93
CA SER A 552 31.28 -28.04 14.93
C SER A 552 31.67 -27.22 16.17
N THR A 553 32.97 -27.04 16.39
CA THR A 553 33.56 -26.15 17.40
C THR A 553 33.18 -24.67 17.21
N GLU A 554 33.21 -24.11 15.99
CA GLU A 554 32.93 -22.69 15.74
C GLU A 554 31.47 -22.35 16.01
N TYR A 555 30.55 -23.22 15.61
CA TYR A 555 29.12 -23.07 15.93
C TYR A 555 28.85 -23.23 17.43
N GLN A 556 29.57 -24.12 18.11
CA GLN A 556 29.47 -24.27 19.57
C GLN A 556 29.98 -23.03 20.31
N GLU A 557 31.12 -22.48 19.88
CA GLU A 557 31.66 -21.22 20.42
C GLU A 557 30.72 -20.05 20.14
N PHE A 558 30.17 -19.95 18.92
CA PHE A 558 29.18 -18.94 18.56
C PHE A 558 27.94 -19.04 19.45
N TYR A 559 27.39 -20.24 19.62
CA TYR A 559 26.26 -20.47 20.52
C TYR A 559 26.58 -20.11 21.97
N HIS A 560 27.80 -20.39 22.45
CA HIS A 560 28.21 -20.02 23.80
C HIS A 560 28.23 -18.49 23.99
N ASN A 561 28.79 -17.77 23.02
CA ASN A 561 28.92 -16.31 23.06
C ASN A 561 27.57 -15.59 22.90
N TYR A 562 26.67 -16.13 22.07
CA TYR A 562 25.36 -15.54 21.76
C TYR A 562 24.19 -16.31 22.39
N LYS A 563 24.45 -17.07 23.46
CA LYS A 563 23.46 -17.98 24.06
C LYS A 563 22.13 -17.31 24.36
N LYS A 564 22.15 -16.07 24.81
CA LYS A 564 20.95 -15.29 25.16
C LYS A 564 20.01 -15.03 23.98
N ASP A 565 20.52 -15.06 22.76
CA ASP A 565 19.75 -14.75 21.54
C ASP A 565 18.97 -15.98 21.01
N PHE A 566 19.24 -17.16 21.60
CA PHE A 566 18.63 -18.44 21.22
C PHE A 566 17.63 -18.93 22.27
N VAL A 567 16.57 -18.15 22.48
CA VAL A 567 15.45 -18.50 23.35
C VAL A 567 14.19 -18.73 22.53
N THR A 568 13.31 -19.63 22.97
CA THR A 568 11.93 -19.64 22.45
C THR A 568 11.20 -18.41 22.99
N PRO A 569 10.29 -17.81 22.21
CA PRO A 569 9.40 -16.79 22.73
C PRO A 569 8.43 -17.38 23.76
N ASP A 570 7.77 -16.50 24.53
CA ASP A 570 6.62 -16.89 25.34
C ASP A 570 5.45 -17.22 24.41
N SER A 571 4.87 -18.41 24.53
CA SER A 571 3.72 -18.82 23.71
C SER A 571 2.47 -19.03 24.55
N LEU A 572 1.34 -18.53 24.05
CA LEU A 572 0.04 -18.69 24.66
C LEU A 572 -0.87 -19.55 23.79
N GLN A 573 -1.69 -20.36 24.46
CA GLN A 573 -2.89 -20.94 23.91
C GLN A 573 -4.08 -20.27 24.60
N LEU A 574 -4.83 -19.51 23.83
CA LEU A 574 -6.03 -18.79 24.25
C LEU A 574 -7.29 -19.47 23.72
N GLY A 575 -8.39 -19.31 24.46
CA GLY A 575 -9.71 -19.68 23.97
C GLY A 575 -10.76 -18.77 24.55
N GLY A 576 -11.90 -18.70 23.89
CA GLY A 576 -12.96 -17.80 24.29
C GLY A 576 -14.17 -17.87 23.39
N ILE A 577 -15.00 -16.84 23.50
CA ILE A 577 -16.08 -16.58 22.55
C ILE A 577 -15.91 -15.17 22.01
N HIS A 578 -16.13 -14.99 20.71
CA HIS A 578 -16.04 -13.71 20.02
C HIS A 578 -17.40 -13.31 19.43
N PHE A 579 -17.79 -12.07 19.69
CA PHE A 579 -19.03 -11.49 19.22
C PHE A 579 -18.71 -10.38 18.22
N PRO A 580 -18.82 -10.63 16.91
CA PRO A 580 -18.58 -9.61 15.90
C PRO A 580 -19.73 -8.59 15.87
N ALA A 581 -19.40 -7.33 15.53
CA ALA A 581 -20.37 -6.27 15.28
C ALA A 581 -20.93 -6.40 13.84
N ILE A 582 -22.03 -7.14 13.69
CA ILE A 582 -22.66 -7.41 12.38
C ILE A 582 -23.70 -6.35 12.04
N THR A 583 -23.50 -5.59 10.95
CA THR A 583 -24.37 -4.48 10.53
C THR A 583 -25.58 -4.91 9.68
N ASP A 584 -25.48 -5.99 8.93
CA ASP A 584 -26.41 -6.33 7.83
C ASP A 584 -27.86 -6.58 8.29
N SER A 585 -28.04 -7.02 9.53
CA SER A 585 -29.35 -7.30 10.12
C SER A 585 -29.98 -6.09 10.85
N ILE A 586 -29.27 -4.96 10.94
CA ILE A 586 -29.68 -3.83 11.75
C ILE A 586 -30.47 -2.81 10.94
N GLN A 587 -31.69 -2.55 11.40
CA GLN A 587 -32.57 -1.52 10.84
C GLN A 587 -32.36 -0.18 11.56
N VAL A 588 -32.27 0.90 10.78
CA VAL A 588 -32.13 2.29 11.24
C VAL A 588 -33.23 3.12 10.61
N ASP A 589 -33.89 3.95 11.42
CA ASP A 589 -34.97 4.83 10.96
C ASP A 589 -34.42 5.96 10.09
N SER A 590 -35.01 6.16 8.91
CA SER A 590 -34.56 7.19 7.96
C SER A 590 -34.78 8.61 8.47
N LEU A 591 -35.78 8.82 9.35
CA LEU A 591 -35.99 10.13 9.98
C LEU A 591 -34.88 10.47 10.98
N GLN A 592 -34.37 9.48 11.71
CA GLN A 592 -33.22 9.65 12.60
C GLN A 592 -31.96 10.05 11.82
N ILE A 593 -31.71 9.41 10.66
CA ILE A 593 -30.57 9.71 9.77
C ILE A 593 -30.66 11.16 9.26
N TYR A 594 -31.84 11.59 8.81
CA TYR A 594 -32.05 12.95 8.30
C TYR A 594 -31.88 14.02 9.39
N ASN A 595 -32.44 13.80 10.58
CA ASN A 595 -32.24 14.73 11.70
C ASN A 595 -30.78 14.78 12.15
N PHE A 596 -30.08 13.64 12.13
CA PHE A 596 -28.64 13.60 12.41
C PHE A 596 -27.85 14.41 11.39
N TYR A 597 -28.15 14.28 10.10
CA TYR A 597 -27.55 15.10 9.05
C TYR A 597 -27.78 16.60 9.28
N LEU A 598 -29.01 17.03 9.55
CA LEU A 598 -29.30 18.45 9.77
C LEU A 598 -28.58 19.02 10.99
N ASN A 599 -28.51 18.26 12.08
CA ASN A 599 -27.83 18.69 13.31
C ASN A 599 -26.30 18.68 13.18
N ASN A 600 -25.76 17.96 12.20
CA ASN A 600 -24.34 17.82 11.93
C ASN A 600 -24.01 18.31 10.52
N ILE A 601 -24.78 19.24 9.95
CA ILE A 601 -24.67 19.59 8.52
C ILE A 601 -23.28 20.11 8.17
N ASN A 602 -22.72 20.86 9.09
CA ASN A 602 -21.39 21.42 9.01
C ASN A 602 -20.35 20.25 8.88
N ASN A 603 -20.55 19.11 9.57
CA ASN A 603 -19.60 17.98 9.59
C ASN A 603 -19.44 17.30 8.22
N TYR A 604 -20.32 17.63 7.28
CA TYR A 604 -20.29 17.15 5.90
C TYR A 604 -19.78 18.22 4.92
N TYR A 605 -19.12 19.26 5.42
CA TYR A 605 -18.30 20.15 4.62
C TYR A 605 -17.08 19.38 4.10
N ARG A 606 -16.91 19.33 2.79
CA ARG A 606 -15.71 18.74 2.16
C ARG A 606 -14.84 19.83 1.55
N GLY A 607 -13.54 19.61 1.60
CA GLY A 607 -12.57 20.33 0.77
C GLY A 607 -12.70 19.94 -0.70
N LYS A 608 -11.79 20.46 -1.54
CA LYS A 608 -11.72 20.08 -2.95
C LYS A 608 -11.45 18.59 -3.08
N ALA A 609 -12.14 17.95 -4.02
CA ALA A 609 -11.98 16.53 -4.27
C ALA A 609 -12.19 16.22 -5.75
N VAL A 610 -11.58 15.15 -6.23
CA VAL A 610 -11.69 14.66 -7.61
C VAL A 610 -12.01 13.18 -7.59
N ALA A 611 -12.94 12.73 -8.43
CA ALA A 611 -13.02 11.33 -8.82
C ALA A 611 -12.43 11.16 -10.22
N TYR A 612 -11.61 10.13 -10.37
CA TYR A 612 -10.92 9.82 -11.62
C TYR A 612 -10.76 8.31 -11.78
N ASP A 613 -10.44 7.90 -13.00
CA ASP A 613 -9.83 6.61 -13.29
C ASP A 613 -8.47 6.85 -13.96
N TYR A 614 -7.64 5.81 -14.07
CA TYR A 614 -6.33 5.95 -14.71
C TYR A 614 -5.83 4.64 -15.31
N ILE A 615 -4.79 4.77 -16.14
CA ILE A 615 -3.99 3.67 -16.68
C ILE A 615 -2.53 3.91 -16.29
N TYR A 616 -1.92 2.92 -15.63
CA TYR A 616 -0.52 2.93 -15.22
C TYR A 616 0.33 2.03 -16.14
N VAL A 617 1.44 2.57 -16.65
CA VAL A 617 2.41 1.84 -17.49
C VAL A 617 3.85 2.21 -17.13
N LYS A 618 4.82 1.33 -17.38
CA LYS A 618 6.24 1.62 -17.09
C LYS A 618 6.90 2.55 -18.10
N ASP A 619 6.42 2.55 -19.35
CA ASP A 619 7.07 3.21 -20.47
C ASP A 619 6.34 4.49 -20.89
N GLN A 620 7.10 5.57 -21.08
CA GLN A 620 6.56 6.89 -21.42
C GLN A 620 5.89 6.90 -22.80
N ALA A 621 6.47 6.23 -23.80
CA ALA A 621 5.94 6.21 -25.16
C ALA A 621 4.58 5.50 -25.19
N THR A 622 4.45 4.40 -24.45
CA THR A 622 3.20 3.67 -24.25
C THR A 622 2.13 4.57 -23.59
N ALA A 623 2.50 5.36 -22.58
CA ALA A 623 1.56 6.29 -21.93
C ALA A 623 1.04 7.37 -22.91
N HIS A 624 1.91 7.95 -23.74
CA HIS A 624 1.49 8.90 -24.78
C HIS A 624 0.55 8.26 -25.80
N MET A 625 0.86 7.04 -26.24
CA MET A 625 0.01 6.28 -27.17
C MET A 625 -1.39 6.03 -26.58
N ILE A 626 -1.48 5.60 -25.32
CA ILE A 626 -2.76 5.36 -24.62
C ILE A 626 -3.59 6.63 -24.56
N ARG A 627 -2.97 7.76 -24.19
CA ARG A 627 -3.63 9.07 -24.20
C ARG A 627 -4.18 9.40 -25.58
N ASP A 628 -3.39 9.20 -26.64
CA ASP A 628 -3.82 9.53 -28.00
C ASP A 628 -5.00 8.67 -28.46
N TYR A 629 -5.07 7.41 -28.04
CA TYR A 629 -6.26 6.58 -28.25
C TYR A 629 -7.46 7.11 -27.47
N ALA A 630 -7.29 7.42 -26.18
CA ALA A 630 -8.38 7.90 -25.33
C ALA A 630 -8.94 9.26 -25.80
N VAL A 631 -8.08 10.20 -26.21
CA VAL A 631 -8.48 11.51 -26.75
C VAL A 631 -9.24 11.36 -28.09
N LYS A 632 -8.96 10.32 -28.87
CA LYS A 632 -9.71 9.98 -30.10
C LYS A 632 -11.05 9.29 -29.83
N GLY A 633 -11.43 9.10 -28.57
CA GLY A 633 -12.71 8.50 -28.18
C GLY A 633 -12.66 6.99 -27.96
N ALA A 634 -11.46 6.39 -27.79
CA ALA A 634 -11.36 5.00 -27.36
C ALA A 634 -11.99 4.79 -25.99
N ASP A 635 -12.68 3.66 -25.82
CA ASP A 635 -13.22 3.26 -24.53
C ASP A 635 -12.09 3.07 -23.51
N PHE A 636 -12.19 3.77 -22.38
CA PHE A 636 -11.16 3.79 -21.35
C PHE A 636 -11.03 2.46 -20.61
N ASP A 637 -12.13 1.71 -20.41
CA ASP A 637 -12.10 0.39 -19.78
C ASP A 637 -11.43 -0.63 -20.71
N ILE A 638 -11.61 -0.52 -22.04
CA ILE A 638 -10.89 -1.37 -23.02
C ILE A 638 -9.38 -1.05 -23.01
N LEU A 639 -9.01 0.24 -22.99
CA LEU A 639 -7.61 0.64 -22.87
C LEU A 639 -7.01 0.14 -21.55
N LYS A 640 -7.75 0.24 -20.45
CA LYS A 640 -7.33 -0.25 -19.14
C LYS A 640 -7.12 -1.77 -19.17
N PHE A 641 -8.03 -2.51 -19.79
CA PHE A 641 -7.89 -3.96 -20.02
C PHE A 641 -6.66 -4.32 -20.85
N CYS A 642 -6.29 -3.51 -21.85
CA CYS A 642 -5.15 -3.82 -22.72
C CYS A 642 -3.80 -3.42 -22.12
N PHE A 643 -3.74 -2.39 -21.28
CA PHE A 643 -2.47 -1.73 -20.92
C PHE A 643 -2.19 -1.58 -19.43
N ASN A 644 -3.22 -1.49 -18.57
CA ASN A 644 -3.03 -1.11 -17.18
C ASN A 644 -2.25 -2.15 -16.37
N LEU A 645 -1.13 -1.72 -15.79
CA LEU A 645 -0.39 -2.53 -14.82
C LEU A 645 -1.04 -2.42 -13.42
N ALA A 646 -0.39 -2.98 -12.40
CA ALA A 646 -0.86 -2.92 -11.01
C ALA A 646 -1.20 -1.48 -10.60
N GLU A 647 -2.31 -1.29 -9.89
CA GLU A 647 -2.86 0.02 -9.51
C GLU A 647 -2.05 0.66 -8.35
N PRO A 648 -1.22 1.72 -8.58
CA PRO A 648 -0.48 2.38 -7.51
C PRO A 648 -1.31 3.39 -6.71
N LEU A 649 -2.50 3.75 -7.20
CA LEU A 649 -3.38 4.77 -6.62
C LEU A 649 -4.82 4.27 -6.54
N PRO A 650 -5.63 4.78 -5.59
CA PRO A 650 -7.07 4.55 -5.62
C PRO A 650 -7.70 5.13 -6.90
N ALA A 651 -8.73 4.46 -7.43
CA ALA A 651 -9.46 4.83 -8.66
C ALA A 651 -10.98 4.65 -8.48
N LYS A 652 -11.77 5.28 -9.35
CA LYS A 652 -13.25 5.21 -9.38
C LYS A 652 -13.93 5.59 -8.06
N GLN A 653 -13.24 6.35 -7.20
CA GLN A 653 -13.77 6.89 -5.94
C GLN A 653 -13.46 8.38 -5.82
N LEU A 654 -14.15 9.05 -4.91
CA LEU A 654 -13.92 10.46 -4.62
C LEU A 654 -12.71 10.62 -3.72
N ILE A 655 -11.70 11.37 -4.17
CA ILE A 655 -10.43 11.51 -3.47
C ILE A 655 -10.21 12.99 -3.08
N PRO A 656 -10.06 13.30 -1.78
CA PRO A 656 -9.74 14.64 -1.29
C PRO A 656 -8.37 15.15 -1.75
N GLU A 657 -8.19 16.48 -1.79
CA GLU A 657 -6.91 17.14 -2.08
C GLU A 657 -5.76 16.65 -1.18
N THR A 658 -6.05 16.33 0.08
CA THR A 658 -5.07 15.90 1.07
C THR A 658 -4.53 14.48 0.85
N GLU A 659 -5.22 13.65 0.06
CA GLU A 659 -4.86 12.24 -0.15
C GLU A 659 -4.03 11.99 -1.43
N LEU A 660 -3.77 13.04 -2.21
CA LEU A 660 -2.97 12.97 -3.43
C LEU A 660 -1.72 13.84 -3.34
N PRO A 661 -0.63 13.48 -4.04
CA PRO A 661 0.49 14.39 -4.26
C PRO A 661 -0.02 15.70 -4.87
N LYS A 662 0.45 16.84 -4.33
CA LYS A 662 -0.03 18.19 -4.68
C LYS A 662 0.01 18.43 -6.19
N GLU A 663 1.05 17.95 -6.86
CA GLU A 663 1.27 18.07 -8.30
C GLU A 663 0.21 17.29 -9.09
N ILE A 664 -0.10 16.06 -8.67
CA ILE A 664 -1.11 15.21 -9.32
C ILE A 664 -2.50 15.79 -9.12
N PHE A 665 -2.84 16.19 -7.88
CA PHE A 665 -4.14 16.78 -7.58
C PHE A 665 -4.38 18.05 -8.39
N LYS A 666 -3.39 18.94 -8.46
CA LYS A 666 -3.48 20.17 -9.24
C LYS A 666 -3.80 19.89 -10.72
N ILE A 667 -3.06 18.98 -11.35
CA ILE A 667 -3.29 18.62 -12.76
C ILE A 667 -4.69 18.03 -12.96
N LEU A 668 -5.11 17.11 -12.08
CA LEU A 668 -6.44 16.50 -12.13
C LEU A 668 -7.56 17.51 -11.90
N PHE A 669 -7.39 18.44 -10.97
CA PHE A 669 -8.40 19.45 -10.65
C PHE A 669 -8.57 20.45 -11.80
N GLU A 670 -7.47 20.89 -12.42
CA GLU A 670 -7.45 21.79 -13.59
C GLU A 670 -7.93 21.11 -14.89
N THR A 671 -7.81 19.78 -15.00
CA THR A 671 -8.33 19.01 -16.12
C THR A 671 -9.86 19.12 -16.17
N ARG A 672 -10.46 19.21 -17.36
CA ARG A 672 -11.93 19.25 -17.49
C ARG A 672 -12.54 17.91 -17.11
N ASP A 673 -13.75 17.92 -16.54
CA ASP A 673 -14.50 16.70 -16.28
C ASP A 673 -14.70 15.92 -17.60
N GLN A 674 -14.58 14.60 -17.54
CA GLN A 674 -14.57 13.67 -18.67
C GLN A 674 -13.39 13.82 -19.65
N ALA A 675 -12.35 14.58 -19.29
CA ALA A 675 -11.16 14.73 -20.13
C ALA A 675 -10.00 13.82 -19.68
N ILE A 676 -9.10 13.57 -20.63
CA ILE A 676 -7.89 12.77 -20.44
C ILE A 676 -6.70 13.69 -20.12
N SER A 677 -5.92 13.35 -19.10
CA SER A 677 -4.72 14.10 -18.73
C SER A 677 -3.56 13.86 -19.70
N PHE A 678 -2.52 14.69 -19.62
CA PHE A 678 -1.20 14.30 -20.13
C PHE A 678 -0.59 13.18 -19.27
N PRO A 679 0.35 12.38 -19.80
CA PRO A 679 1.05 11.38 -18.99
C PRO A 679 1.83 12.04 -17.85
N ILE A 680 1.70 11.50 -16.64
CA ILE A 680 2.35 12.01 -15.42
C ILE A 680 3.27 10.93 -14.87
N PHE A 681 4.53 11.26 -14.58
CA PHE A 681 5.46 10.31 -13.98
C PHE A 681 5.19 10.16 -12.48
N TYR A 682 5.05 8.92 -12.00
CA TYR A 682 4.79 8.59 -10.60
C TYR A 682 5.21 7.14 -10.30
N ASN A 683 5.85 6.90 -9.14
CA ASN A 683 6.23 5.55 -8.66
C ASN A 683 6.93 4.67 -9.70
N ASN A 684 7.95 5.21 -10.39
CA ASN A 684 8.72 4.51 -11.43
C ASN A 684 7.90 4.08 -12.66
N GLY A 685 6.80 4.80 -12.96
CA GLY A 685 6.04 4.65 -14.19
C GLY A 685 5.24 5.90 -14.53
N TRP A 686 4.28 5.75 -15.44
CA TRP A 686 3.52 6.82 -16.06
C TRP A 686 2.02 6.57 -15.93
N LEU A 687 1.29 7.60 -15.54
CA LEU A 687 -0.16 7.60 -15.34
C LEU A 687 -0.85 8.44 -16.41
N VAL A 688 -1.92 7.89 -17.01
CA VAL A 688 -2.86 8.61 -17.86
C VAL A 688 -4.22 8.60 -17.17
N PHE A 689 -4.70 9.78 -16.77
CA PHE A 689 -5.95 9.90 -16.02
C PHE A 689 -7.14 10.20 -16.93
N LEU A 690 -8.29 9.58 -16.62
CA LEU A 690 -9.61 10.03 -17.03
C LEU A 690 -10.26 10.72 -15.83
N LYS A 691 -10.45 12.05 -15.90
CA LYS A 691 -11.18 12.76 -14.84
C LYS A 691 -12.66 12.44 -14.96
N LEU A 692 -13.28 11.86 -13.93
CA LEU A 692 -14.71 11.56 -13.93
C LEU A 692 -15.50 12.80 -13.52
N ASN A 693 -15.18 13.37 -12.37
CA ASN A 693 -15.78 14.61 -11.88
C ASN A 693 -14.85 15.31 -10.88
N SER A 694 -15.13 16.59 -10.65
CA SER A 694 -14.51 17.34 -9.56
C SER A 694 -15.57 18.02 -8.70
N PHE A 695 -15.21 18.21 -7.44
CA PHE A 695 -16.05 18.88 -6.48
C PHE A 695 -15.25 19.99 -5.83
N ASN A 696 -15.81 21.19 -5.91
CA ASN A 696 -15.32 22.33 -5.15
C ASN A 696 -15.64 22.13 -3.66
N GLU A 697 -14.93 22.90 -2.85
CA GLU A 697 -15.21 23.07 -1.43
C GLU A 697 -16.69 23.44 -1.19
N GLY A 698 -17.32 22.78 -0.22
CA GLY A 698 -18.73 23.00 0.10
C GLY A 698 -19.40 21.86 0.86
N LEU A 699 -20.63 22.11 1.30
CA LEU A 699 -21.47 21.13 2.00
C LEU A 699 -21.91 20.00 1.06
N ARG A 700 -21.66 18.74 1.45
CA ARG A 700 -22.21 17.55 0.78
C ARG A 700 -23.72 17.51 0.97
N LYS A 701 -24.46 17.06 -0.05
CA LYS A 701 -25.93 16.95 0.05
C LYS A 701 -26.32 15.72 0.87
N PHE A 702 -27.53 15.72 1.44
CA PHE A 702 -28.04 14.60 2.23
C PHE A 702 -28.00 13.27 1.47
N GLU A 703 -28.33 13.29 0.18
CA GLU A 703 -28.32 12.10 -0.69
C GLU A 703 -26.91 11.50 -0.80
N ASP A 704 -25.87 12.34 -0.78
CA ASP A 704 -24.47 11.93 -0.91
C ASP A 704 -23.89 11.32 0.38
N VAL A 705 -24.52 11.58 1.54
CA VAL A 705 -24.06 11.12 2.87
C VAL A 705 -25.01 10.12 3.52
N TYR A 706 -26.19 9.88 2.96
CA TYR A 706 -27.22 9.02 3.56
C TYR A 706 -26.69 7.63 3.93
N ASN A 707 -26.00 6.96 3.02
CA ASN A 707 -25.48 5.62 3.24
C ASN A 707 -24.35 5.58 4.27
N GLU A 708 -23.51 6.62 4.31
CA GLU A 708 -22.44 6.79 5.28
C GLU A 708 -22.99 6.92 6.70
N ILE A 709 -23.97 7.81 6.89
CA ILE A 709 -24.65 8.02 8.16
C ILE A 709 -25.41 6.74 8.56
N LYS A 710 -26.12 6.12 7.62
CA LYS A 710 -26.83 4.86 7.87
C LYS A 710 -25.88 3.79 8.41
N TYR A 711 -24.74 3.60 7.74
CA TYR A 711 -23.73 2.63 8.14
C TYR A 711 -23.19 2.93 9.55
N LYS A 712 -22.90 4.20 9.86
CA LYS A 712 -22.49 4.63 11.20
C LYS A 712 -23.49 4.21 12.29
N PHE A 713 -24.78 4.49 12.09
CA PHE A 713 -25.83 4.08 13.03
C PHE A 713 -25.98 2.55 13.12
N GLN A 714 -25.80 1.83 12.01
CA GLN A 714 -25.81 0.37 12.02
C GLN A 714 -24.65 -0.17 12.85
N LEU A 715 -23.45 0.39 12.66
CA LEU A 715 -22.25 0.00 13.39
C LEU A 715 -22.37 0.29 14.89
N GLU A 716 -22.84 1.47 15.29
CA GLU A 716 -23.05 1.82 16.71
C GLU A 716 -24.02 0.84 17.39
N LYS A 717 -25.12 0.50 16.72
CA LYS A 717 -26.06 -0.51 17.24
C LYS A 717 -25.45 -1.91 17.26
N ALA A 718 -24.69 -2.29 16.23
CA ALA A 718 -24.02 -3.59 16.15
C ALA A 718 -23.02 -3.76 17.28
N ASP A 719 -22.22 -2.72 17.51
CA ASP A 719 -21.22 -2.65 18.57
C ASP A 719 -21.86 -2.79 19.96
N LEU A 720 -22.93 -2.05 20.22
CA LEU A 720 -23.71 -2.16 21.46
C LEU A 720 -24.25 -3.58 21.69
N ILE A 721 -24.78 -4.20 20.64
CA ILE A 721 -25.29 -5.58 20.70
C ILE A 721 -24.14 -6.56 21.00
N ALA A 722 -23.04 -6.49 20.26
CA ALA A 722 -21.87 -7.35 20.46
C ALA A 722 -21.29 -7.21 21.87
N ARG A 723 -21.14 -5.96 22.35
CA ARG A 723 -20.69 -5.65 23.71
C ARG A 723 -21.62 -6.21 24.77
N SER A 724 -22.95 -6.11 24.56
CA SER A 724 -23.94 -6.64 25.49
C SER A 724 -23.86 -8.17 25.61
N TYR A 725 -23.67 -8.89 24.49
CA TYR A 725 -23.49 -10.33 24.50
C TYR A 725 -22.18 -10.74 25.18
N ALA A 726 -21.08 -10.06 24.84
CA ALA A 726 -19.80 -10.27 25.50
C ALA A 726 -19.91 -10.05 27.02
N LYS A 727 -20.62 -9.01 27.46
CA LYS A 727 -20.88 -8.75 28.87
C LYS A 727 -21.70 -9.85 29.54
N ILE A 728 -22.75 -10.35 28.91
CA ILE A 728 -23.54 -11.46 29.44
C ILE A 728 -22.66 -12.69 29.66
N VAL A 729 -21.83 -13.06 28.67
CA VAL A 729 -20.92 -14.20 28.82
C VAL A 729 -19.86 -13.92 29.87
N PHE A 730 -19.27 -12.73 29.87
CA PHE A 730 -18.27 -12.33 30.84
C PHE A 730 -18.80 -12.44 32.27
N ASP A 731 -19.99 -11.92 32.55
CA ASP A 731 -20.59 -11.95 33.89
C ASP A 731 -21.03 -13.37 34.29
N SER A 732 -21.35 -14.23 33.32
CA SER A 732 -21.91 -15.57 33.57
C SER A 732 -20.91 -16.72 33.51
N THR A 733 -19.66 -16.47 33.10
CA THR A 733 -18.64 -17.50 32.93
C THR A 733 -17.42 -17.26 33.82
N ARG A 734 -16.89 -18.36 34.37
CA ARG A 734 -15.65 -18.41 35.15
C ARG A 734 -14.59 -19.29 34.48
N TYR A 735 -15.00 -20.25 33.68
CA TYR A 735 -14.11 -21.20 33.00
C TYR A 735 -14.47 -21.30 31.51
N TYR A 736 -13.49 -21.57 30.65
CA TYR A 736 -13.68 -21.67 29.21
C TYR A 736 -14.77 -22.67 28.82
N ALA A 737 -14.85 -23.82 29.50
CA ALA A 737 -15.87 -24.85 29.26
C ALA A 737 -17.32 -24.37 29.46
N GLN A 738 -17.56 -23.24 30.12
CA GLN A 738 -18.89 -22.67 30.27
C GLN A 738 -19.32 -21.85 29.05
N CYS A 739 -18.38 -21.41 28.21
CA CYS A 739 -18.65 -20.65 26.99
C CYS A 739 -19.46 -21.46 25.96
N PHE A 740 -19.34 -22.80 25.96
CA PHE A 740 -20.10 -23.68 25.07
C PHE A 740 -21.63 -23.53 25.20
N LYS A 741 -22.14 -23.04 26.34
CA LYS A 741 -23.57 -22.76 26.52
C LYS A 741 -24.06 -21.51 25.77
N TYR A 742 -23.14 -20.65 25.38
CA TYR A 742 -23.40 -19.36 24.75
C TYR A 742 -23.02 -19.36 23.26
N ASP A 743 -22.43 -20.43 22.77
CA ASP A 743 -22.12 -20.60 21.35
C ASP A 743 -23.39 -20.90 20.56
N ARG A 744 -23.86 -19.90 19.79
CA ARG A 744 -25.06 -20.03 18.95
C ARG A 744 -24.74 -20.20 17.47
N TYR A 745 -23.51 -19.90 17.04
CA TYR A 745 -23.13 -19.80 15.62
C TYR A 745 -21.65 -20.15 15.33
N GLY A 746 -20.97 -20.94 16.17
CA GLY A 746 -19.55 -21.27 15.99
C GLY A 746 -18.61 -20.12 16.34
N GLN A 747 -19.04 -19.27 17.27
CA GLN A 747 -18.31 -18.07 17.73
C GLN A 747 -17.20 -18.38 18.76
N LEU A 748 -17.10 -19.66 19.11
CA LEU A 748 -16.19 -20.16 20.11
C LEU A 748 -14.85 -20.45 19.44
N PHE A 749 -13.78 -19.87 19.95
CA PHE A 749 -12.45 -20.01 19.37
C PHE A 749 -11.49 -20.68 20.35
N LYS A 750 -10.56 -21.44 19.79
CA LYS A 750 -9.40 -21.98 20.48
C LYS A 750 -8.20 -21.87 19.55
N THR A 751 -7.20 -21.12 19.99
CA THR A 751 -5.98 -20.89 19.22
C THR A 751 -5.02 -22.09 19.37
N PRO A 752 -4.11 -22.31 18.41
CA PRO A 752 -2.94 -23.16 18.65
C PRO A 752 -2.01 -22.53 19.71
N TYR A 753 -0.91 -23.18 20.05
CA TYR A 753 0.17 -22.47 20.72
C TYR A 753 0.77 -21.49 19.73
N GLN A 754 0.74 -20.22 20.07
CA GLN A 754 1.23 -19.15 19.22
C GLN A 754 2.11 -18.21 20.04
N ASP A 755 3.11 -17.63 19.40
CA ASP A 755 3.96 -16.60 19.99
C ASP A 755 3.08 -15.44 20.45
N ALA A 756 3.30 -14.97 21.68
CA ALA A 756 2.57 -13.84 22.23
C ALA A 756 2.86 -12.51 21.49
N ASP A 757 3.92 -12.45 20.69
CA ASP A 757 4.27 -11.32 19.82
C ASP A 757 3.68 -11.41 18.40
N GLU A 758 3.02 -12.52 18.05
CA GLU A 758 2.37 -12.72 16.75
C GLU A 758 0.86 -12.37 16.76
N GLU A 759 0.30 -12.22 15.58
CA GLU A 759 -1.12 -11.93 15.38
C GLU A 759 -2.01 -13.18 15.57
N TYR A 760 -3.00 -13.10 16.45
CA TYR A 760 -3.98 -14.16 16.66
C TYR A 760 -5.19 -13.97 15.75
N GLU A 761 -5.60 -15.02 15.02
CA GLU A 761 -6.67 -15.00 14.00
C GLU A 761 -7.96 -14.24 14.40
N VAL A 762 -8.40 -14.35 15.66
CA VAL A 762 -9.63 -13.70 16.16
C VAL A 762 -9.36 -12.46 17.00
N LEU A 763 -8.20 -12.41 17.67
CA LEU A 763 -7.89 -11.40 18.69
C LEU A 763 -6.96 -10.29 18.17
N GLY A 764 -6.32 -10.49 17.02
CA GLY A 764 -5.29 -9.60 16.49
C GLY A 764 -4.00 -9.64 17.33
N TYR A 765 -3.24 -8.55 17.28
CA TYR A 765 -2.03 -8.36 18.08
C TYR A 765 -2.35 -8.12 19.55
N LEU A 766 -1.63 -8.79 20.45
CA LEU A 766 -1.88 -8.75 21.89
C LEU A 766 -1.00 -7.74 22.65
N ASN A 767 -0.20 -6.92 21.97
CA ASN A 767 0.92 -6.15 22.54
C ASN A 767 0.57 -5.42 23.85
N GLU A 768 -0.57 -4.73 23.91
CA GLU A 768 -1.00 -3.97 25.10
C GLU A 768 -1.46 -4.84 26.28
N HIS A 769 -1.90 -6.07 25.99
CA HIS A 769 -2.48 -7.00 26.96
C HIS A 769 -1.59 -8.23 27.25
N LYS A 770 -0.46 -8.34 26.55
CA LYS A 770 0.48 -9.48 26.60
C LYS A 770 0.89 -9.84 28.03
N LEU A 771 1.37 -8.85 28.80
CA LEU A 771 1.88 -9.09 30.15
C LEU A 771 0.80 -9.63 31.09
N ASP A 772 -0.43 -9.13 30.96
CA ASP A 772 -1.54 -9.58 31.80
C ASP A 772 -1.98 -11.00 31.41
N LEU A 773 -2.08 -11.29 30.11
CA LEU A 773 -2.43 -12.62 29.61
C LEU A 773 -1.40 -13.69 29.98
N LEU A 774 -0.10 -13.35 30.01
CA LEU A 774 0.98 -14.26 30.47
C LEU A 774 0.93 -14.54 31.98
N ARG A 775 0.43 -13.57 32.78
CA ARG A 775 0.30 -13.69 34.24
C ARG A 775 -0.88 -14.57 34.66
N LEU A 776 -1.87 -14.75 33.80
CA LEU A 776 -3.02 -15.62 34.06
C LEU A 776 -2.60 -17.06 34.37
N TRP A 777 -3.40 -17.69 35.21
CA TRP A 777 -3.34 -19.12 35.50
C TRP A 777 -4.10 -19.90 34.43
N GLN A 778 -3.80 -21.20 34.37
CA GLN A 778 -4.48 -22.08 33.43
C GLN A 778 -5.99 -22.07 33.66
N ASN A 779 -6.72 -21.84 32.57
CA ASN A 779 -8.16 -21.68 32.47
C ASN A 779 -8.73 -20.45 33.22
N GLU A 780 -7.86 -19.50 33.58
CA GLU A 780 -8.28 -18.21 34.13
C GLU A 780 -8.80 -17.29 33.02
N LYS A 781 -9.86 -16.56 33.35
CA LYS A 781 -10.49 -15.58 32.47
C LYS A 781 -9.73 -14.27 32.56
N TYR A 782 -9.50 -13.62 31.42
CA TYR A 782 -8.98 -12.26 31.39
C TYR A 782 -9.92 -11.30 32.15
N SER A 783 -9.36 -10.32 32.84
CA SER A 783 -10.11 -9.48 33.80
C SER A 783 -11.05 -8.47 33.15
N SER A 784 -10.95 -8.29 31.83
CA SER A 784 -11.82 -7.41 31.05
C SER A 784 -12.33 -8.10 29.78
N ILE A 785 -13.36 -7.51 29.18
CA ILE A 785 -13.81 -7.87 27.84
C ILE A 785 -12.79 -7.30 26.87
N TYR A 786 -12.23 -8.16 26.03
CA TYR A 786 -11.23 -7.79 25.04
C TYR A 786 -11.92 -7.18 23.82
N GLN A 787 -11.50 -5.99 23.38
CA GLN A 787 -12.02 -5.36 22.16
C GLN A 787 -11.13 -5.78 20.99
N THR A 788 -11.75 -6.35 19.96
CA THR A 788 -11.11 -6.75 18.70
C THR A 788 -11.47 -5.75 17.61
N ILE A 789 -10.77 -5.79 16.47
CA ILE A 789 -11.10 -4.98 15.28
C ILE A 789 -12.54 -5.23 14.82
N THR A 790 -13.06 -6.44 15.01
CA THR A 790 -14.35 -6.88 14.47
C THR A 790 -15.46 -6.95 15.52
N GLY A 791 -15.20 -6.66 16.80
CA GLY A 791 -16.18 -6.78 17.89
C GLY A 791 -15.54 -7.04 19.26
N TYR A 792 -16.13 -7.92 20.08
CA TYR A 792 -15.70 -8.14 21.47
C TYR A 792 -15.50 -9.62 21.80
N ALA A 793 -14.47 -9.94 22.58
CA ALA A 793 -14.15 -11.29 23.01
C ALA A 793 -14.07 -11.43 24.54
N VAL A 794 -14.49 -12.59 25.03
CA VAL A 794 -14.20 -13.04 26.40
C VAL A 794 -13.11 -14.09 26.32
N VAL A 795 -11.93 -13.77 26.84
CA VAL A 795 -10.70 -14.54 26.63
C VAL A 795 -10.30 -15.32 27.89
N PHE A 796 -9.83 -16.54 27.71
CA PHE A 796 -9.28 -17.42 28.73
C PHE A 796 -7.89 -17.90 28.33
N GLN A 797 -6.98 -17.97 29.29
CA GLN A 797 -5.66 -18.54 29.12
C GLN A 797 -5.74 -20.06 29.27
N LEU A 798 -5.73 -20.83 28.18
CA LEU A 798 -5.90 -22.28 28.25
C LEU A 798 -4.59 -23.02 28.55
N ASN A 799 -3.50 -22.59 27.93
CA ASN A 799 -2.17 -23.11 28.23
C ASN A 799 -1.07 -22.08 27.91
N LYS A 800 0.10 -22.21 28.54
CA LYS A 800 1.23 -21.30 28.33
C LYS A 800 2.55 -22.06 28.31
N ARG A 801 3.46 -21.61 27.46
CA ARG A 801 4.83 -22.09 27.39
C ARG A 801 5.73 -20.89 27.60
N SER A 802 6.43 -20.88 28.73
CA SER A 802 7.41 -19.84 29.00
C SER A 802 8.58 -19.96 28.05
N ALA A 803 9.17 -18.81 27.74
CA ALA A 803 10.44 -18.71 27.06
C ALA A 803 11.46 -19.63 27.75
N ARG A 804 12.07 -20.50 26.96
CA ARG A 804 13.14 -21.38 27.42
C ARG A 804 14.35 -21.18 26.54
N GLN A 805 15.51 -21.35 27.15
CA GLN A 805 16.76 -21.45 26.41
C GLN A 805 16.70 -22.66 25.47
N LEU A 806 16.96 -22.44 24.17
CA LEU A 806 17.22 -23.53 23.24
C LEU A 806 18.59 -24.10 23.54
N ASP A 807 18.72 -25.42 23.53
CA ASP A 807 20.02 -26.09 23.54
C ASP A 807 20.70 -25.97 22.16
N TYR A 808 21.96 -26.38 22.07
CA TYR A 808 22.76 -26.25 20.85
C TYR A 808 22.11 -26.95 19.65
N GLU A 809 21.63 -28.19 19.82
CA GLU A 809 21.02 -28.98 18.74
C GLU A 809 19.73 -28.31 18.22
N GLN A 810 18.91 -27.77 19.12
CA GLN A 810 17.68 -27.06 18.75
C GLN A 810 17.95 -25.69 18.11
N ALA A 811 19.02 -25.01 18.52
CA ALA A 811 19.41 -23.71 17.98
C ALA A 811 20.21 -23.82 16.67
N LEU A 812 20.75 -25.00 16.35
CA LEU A 812 21.70 -25.23 15.25
C LEU A 812 21.24 -24.63 13.90
N PRO A 813 19.99 -24.81 13.44
CA PRO A 813 19.55 -24.22 12.17
C PRO A 813 19.68 -22.68 12.15
N LYS A 814 19.29 -22.03 13.26
CA LYS A 814 19.36 -20.57 13.41
C LYS A 814 20.80 -20.08 13.63
N ILE A 815 21.63 -20.88 14.31
CA ILE A 815 23.08 -20.61 14.44
C ILE A 815 23.73 -20.59 13.05
N ILE A 816 23.48 -21.62 12.24
CA ILE A 816 24.04 -21.73 10.89
C ILE A 816 23.63 -20.53 10.04
N GLU A 817 22.35 -20.16 10.06
CA GLU A 817 21.83 -19.00 9.32
C GLU A 817 22.53 -17.69 9.71
N ILE A 818 22.55 -17.36 11.01
CA ILE A 818 23.13 -16.10 11.51
C ILE A 818 24.64 -16.09 11.32
N PHE A 819 25.32 -17.21 11.57
CA PHE A 819 26.76 -17.33 11.40
C PHE A 819 27.15 -17.12 9.94
N LYS A 820 26.49 -17.81 9.00
CA LYS A 820 26.73 -17.65 7.57
C LYS A 820 26.45 -16.21 7.11
N ALA A 821 25.40 -15.57 7.60
CA ALA A 821 25.11 -14.17 7.30
C ALA A 821 26.24 -13.23 7.79
N LYS A 822 26.76 -13.44 9.01
CA LYS A 822 27.88 -12.68 9.56
C LYS A 822 29.18 -12.91 8.80
N GLU A 823 29.48 -14.16 8.46
CA GLU A 823 30.67 -14.52 7.66
C GLU A 823 30.60 -13.90 6.26
N LYS A 824 29.44 -13.97 5.62
CA LYS A 824 29.17 -13.35 4.32
C LYS A 824 29.37 -11.82 4.37
N LEU A 825 28.83 -11.17 5.40
CA LEU A 825 29.03 -9.74 5.65
C LEU A 825 30.50 -9.39 5.85
N GLN A 826 31.24 -10.17 6.65
CA GLN A 826 32.66 -9.93 6.92
C GLN A 826 33.51 -10.11 5.67
N THR A 827 33.23 -11.16 4.89
CA THR A 827 33.88 -11.43 3.61
C THR A 827 33.67 -10.27 2.64
N ALA A 828 32.43 -9.79 2.53
CA ALA A 828 32.10 -8.63 1.71
C ALA A 828 32.83 -7.35 2.15
N LYS A 829 32.91 -7.09 3.46
CA LYS A 829 33.69 -5.97 4.01
C LYS A 829 35.17 -6.08 3.67
N ASN A 830 35.76 -7.26 3.82
CA ASN A 830 37.17 -7.49 3.53
C ASN A 830 37.47 -7.23 2.03
N TYR A 831 36.65 -7.79 1.13
CA TYR A 831 36.80 -7.59 -0.30
C TYR A 831 36.69 -6.10 -0.70
N LEU A 832 35.67 -5.39 -0.19
CA LEU A 832 35.52 -3.95 -0.46
C LEU A 832 36.65 -3.12 0.14
N ASN A 833 37.19 -3.49 1.31
CA ASN A 833 38.38 -2.84 1.86
C ASN A 833 39.57 -2.98 0.92
N VAL A 834 39.81 -4.16 0.33
CA VAL A 834 40.88 -4.35 -0.67
C VAL A 834 40.70 -3.44 -1.87
N LEU A 835 39.47 -3.33 -2.41
CA LEU A 835 39.17 -2.42 -3.53
C LEU A 835 39.36 -0.94 -3.13
N ARG A 836 38.94 -0.56 -1.93
CA ARG A 836 39.17 0.79 -1.38
C ARG A 836 40.66 1.11 -1.30
N GLU A 837 41.48 0.21 -0.78
CA GLU A 837 42.94 0.42 -0.70
C GLU A 837 43.57 0.55 -2.10
N GLN A 838 43.11 -0.23 -3.09
CA GLN A 838 43.55 -0.09 -4.48
C GLN A 838 43.17 1.28 -5.08
N MET A 839 41.97 1.77 -4.78
CA MET A 839 41.52 3.11 -5.19
C MET A 839 42.39 4.20 -4.55
N LEU A 840 42.69 4.10 -3.24
CA LEU A 840 43.57 5.05 -2.54
C LEU A 840 45.01 5.05 -3.10
N GLN A 841 45.44 3.92 -3.67
CA GLN A 841 46.72 3.79 -4.39
C GLN A 841 46.69 4.38 -5.83
N GLY A 842 45.57 4.97 -6.25
CA GLY A 842 45.43 5.64 -7.54
C GLY A 842 44.93 4.75 -8.67
N ARG A 843 44.39 3.55 -8.39
CA ARG A 843 43.63 2.82 -9.41
C ARG A 843 42.31 3.54 -9.69
N ASP A 844 41.90 3.49 -10.95
CA ASP A 844 40.66 4.09 -11.43
C ASP A 844 39.42 3.44 -10.74
N PRO A 845 38.62 4.21 -9.97
CA PRO A 845 37.48 3.67 -9.25
C PRO A 845 36.37 3.18 -10.19
N ASP A 846 36.16 3.81 -11.35
CA ASP A 846 35.15 3.38 -12.31
C ASP A 846 35.41 1.95 -12.79
N SER A 847 36.68 1.61 -13.02
CA SER A 847 37.11 0.26 -13.36
C SER A 847 36.96 -0.74 -12.21
N LEU A 848 37.29 -0.34 -10.97
CA LEU A 848 37.22 -1.22 -9.80
C LEU A 848 35.78 -1.59 -9.43
N PHE A 849 34.86 -0.62 -9.51
CA PHE A 849 33.47 -0.78 -9.08
C PHE A 849 32.51 -1.02 -10.25
N PHE A 850 33.00 -1.18 -11.48
CA PHE A 850 32.18 -1.37 -12.69
C PHE A 850 31.11 -2.47 -12.53
N PHE A 851 31.47 -3.61 -11.94
CA PHE A 851 30.58 -4.76 -11.73
C PHE A 851 29.78 -4.70 -10.42
N LEU A 852 30.02 -3.68 -9.59
CA LEU A 852 29.51 -3.54 -8.22
C LEU A 852 28.64 -2.28 -8.05
N GLY A 853 27.89 -1.90 -9.09
CA GLY A 853 27.03 -0.71 -9.04
C GLY A 853 27.72 0.62 -9.38
N GLY A 854 29.00 0.59 -9.73
CA GLY A 854 29.78 1.74 -10.18
C GLY A 854 30.29 2.64 -9.06
N TRP A 855 31.16 3.57 -9.45
CA TRP A 855 31.56 4.71 -8.64
C TRP A 855 30.69 5.90 -9.04
N LYS A 856 30.02 6.51 -8.07
CA LYS A 856 29.06 7.59 -8.29
C LYS A 856 29.62 8.88 -7.72
N SER A 857 29.24 10.00 -8.32
CA SER A 857 29.54 11.34 -7.81
C SER A 857 28.24 12.09 -7.59
N ALA A 858 28.16 12.83 -6.49
CA ALA A 858 27.11 13.77 -6.17
C ALA A 858 27.76 15.14 -5.92
N GLU A 859 27.34 16.15 -6.66
CA GLU A 859 27.90 17.50 -6.62
C GLU A 859 26.94 18.47 -5.92
N ASN A 860 27.50 19.42 -5.17
CA ASN A 860 26.79 20.47 -4.43
C ASN A 860 25.65 19.93 -3.54
N VAL A 861 25.95 18.90 -2.77
CA VAL A 861 24.99 18.22 -1.90
C VAL A 861 24.86 18.96 -0.57
N GLY A 862 23.63 19.36 -0.22
CA GLY A 862 23.31 19.94 1.09
C GLY A 862 23.31 18.90 2.22
N LEU A 863 23.67 19.30 3.45
CA LEU A 863 23.75 18.39 4.60
C LEU A 863 22.38 17.91 5.12
N ASP A 864 21.29 18.51 4.66
CA ASP A 864 19.91 18.14 4.94
C ASP A 864 19.31 17.19 3.89
N SER A 865 20.05 16.90 2.82
CA SER A 865 19.56 16.07 1.72
C SER A 865 19.52 14.58 2.06
N ASP A 866 18.56 13.86 1.47
CA ASP A 866 18.55 12.40 1.47
C ASP A 866 19.39 11.89 0.28
N ILE A 867 20.68 11.70 0.51
CA ILE A 867 21.60 11.04 -0.42
C ILE A 867 21.79 9.58 -0.05
N PHE A 868 22.08 8.71 -1.01
CA PHE A 868 22.24 7.26 -0.81
C PHE A 868 20.93 6.45 -0.65
N GLY A 869 19.77 7.11 -0.56
CA GLY A 869 18.46 6.45 -0.48
C GLY A 869 18.31 5.60 0.79
N SER A 870 18.73 6.16 1.92
CA SER A 870 18.83 5.49 3.21
C SER A 870 18.27 6.35 4.33
N GLU A 871 17.80 5.75 5.42
CA GLU A 871 17.48 6.50 6.64
C GLU A 871 18.73 7.08 7.34
N TYR A 872 19.93 6.56 7.01
CA TYR A 872 21.20 6.97 7.62
C TYR A 872 21.87 8.15 6.89
N SER A 873 21.31 8.65 5.79
CA SER A 873 21.90 9.69 4.93
C SER A 873 22.35 10.91 5.73
N GLN A 874 21.48 11.40 6.61
CA GLN A 874 21.78 12.56 7.46
C GLN A 874 22.93 12.27 8.42
N LEU A 875 22.92 11.13 9.12
CA LEU A 875 23.99 10.74 10.05
C LEU A 875 25.36 10.65 9.36
N ILE A 876 25.39 10.19 8.11
CA ILE A 876 26.61 10.10 7.29
C ILE A 876 27.08 11.50 6.89
N LEU A 877 26.17 12.35 6.44
CA LEU A 877 26.44 13.76 6.12
C LEU A 877 26.97 14.53 7.34
N TYR A 878 26.42 14.28 8.52
CA TYR A 878 26.94 14.83 9.78
C TYR A 878 28.37 14.37 10.08
N ASP A 879 28.69 13.08 9.93
CA ASP A 879 30.07 12.57 10.10
C ASP A 879 31.03 13.22 9.09
N ILE A 880 30.59 13.52 7.87
CA ILE A 880 31.40 14.14 6.81
C ILE A 880 31.86 15.55 7.18
N VAL A 881 31.04 16.34 7.88
CA VAL A 881 31.37 17.73 8.27
C VAL A 881 32.64 17.80 9.11
N ASP A 882 32.89 16.79 9.94
CA ASP A 882 34.06 16.73 10.83
C ASP A 882 35.32 16.19 10.13
N ARG A 883 35.27 15.98 8.80
CA ARG A 883 36.37 15.42 8.00
C ARG A 883 36.96 16.46 7.05
N ALA A 884 38.14 16.15 6.54
CA ALA A 884 38.82 16.98 5.56
C ALA A 884 38.55 16.51 4.13
N GLU A 885 38.69 17.42 3.17
CA GLU A 885 38.74 17.08 1.74
C GLU A 885 39.80 16.00 1.48
N GLY A 886 39.46 15.04 0.62
CA GLY A 886 40.26 13.85 0.34
C GLY A 886 40.10 12.70 1.34
N TYR A 887 39.35 12.88 2.45
CA TYR A 887 39.04 11.78 3.35
C TYR A 887 38.20 10.72 2.65
N CYS A 888 38.52 9.45 2.89
CA CYS A 888 37.77 8.29 2.43
C CYS A 888 37.31 7.48 3.65
N SER A 889 36.02 7.20 3.74
CA SER A 889 35.44 6.48 4.86
C SER A 889 35.85 5.00 4.88
N PRO A 890 35.78 4.34 6.06
CA PRO A 890 35.78 2.89 6.10
C PRO A 890 34.54 2.32 5.39
N VAL A 891 34.53 1.00 5.13
CA VAL A 891 33.35 0.30 4.61
C VAL A 891 32.32 0.15 5.73
N LEU A 892 31.16 0.77 5.52
CA LEU A 892 30.04 0.86 6.44
C LEU A 892 28.86 0.03 5.95
N SER A 893 27.96 -0.34 6.86
CA SER A 893 26.71 -1.04 6.54
C SER A 893 25.57 -0.01 6.48
N LEU A 894 24.90 0.10 5.33
CA LEU A 894 23.79 1.05 5.11
C LEU A 894 22.42 0.44 5.43
N ALA A 895 22.29 -0.88 5.27
CA ALA A 895 21.08 -1.67 5.52
C ALA A 895 21.50 -3.14 5.73
N GLU A 896 20.53 -4.04 5.99
CA GLU A 896 20.80 -5.47 6.19
C GLU A 896 21.61 -6.11 5.06
N ASN A 897 21.44 -5.67 3.80
CA ASN A 897 22.09 -6.26 2.63
C ASN A 897 23.00 -5.32 1.83
N LYS A 898 23.31 -4.12 2.32
CA LYS A 898 24.10 -3.12 1.57
C LYS A 898 25.29 -2.61 2.34
N LEU A 899 26.42 -2.52 1.64
CA LEU A 899 27.64 -1.89 2.09
C LEU A 899 27.88 -0.60 1.32
N PHE A 900 28.50 0.37 1.96
CA PHE A 900 28.85 1.63 1.33
C PHE A 900 30.14 2.20 1.90
N PHE A 901 30.80 3.04 1.11
CA PHE A 901 31.80 3.98 1.61
C PHE A 901 31.85 5.18 0.66
N TYR A 902 32.41 6.28 1.14
CA TYR A 902 32.45 7.55 0.42
C TYR A 902 33.85 8.17 0.47
N ARG A 903 34.10 9.11 -0.45
CA ARG A 903 35.25 10.00 -0.46
C ARG A 903 34.75 11.44 -0.60
N ILE A 904 35.31 12.34 0.20
CA ILE A 904 35.04 13.77 0.13
C ILE A 904 35.91 14.35 -0.97
N ASP A 905 35.30 14.78 -2.08
CA ASP A 905 36.01 15.39 -3.20
C ASP A 905 36.15 16.90 -3.01
N ARG A 906 35.10 17.55 -2.46
CA ARG A 906 35.09 18.97 -2.10
C ARG A 906 34.23 19.18 -0.86
N LEU A 907 34.68 20.02 0.06
CA LEU A 907 33.90 20.42 1.24
C LEU A 907 33.89 21.94 1.36
N GLU A 908 32.77 22.57 1.00
CA GLU A 908 32.62 24.02 1.06
C GLU A 908 31.93 24.41 2.37
N MET A 909 32.75 24.61 3.41
CA MET A 909 32.24 25.12 4.68
C MET A 909 32.02 26.63 4.61
N ILE A 910 30.85 27.07 5.06
CA ILE A 910 30.59 28.49 5.21
C ILE A 910 31.33 29.03 6.42
N SER A 911 32.08 30.12 6.21
CA SER A 911 32.84 30.73 7.29
C SER A 911 31.93 31.30 8.38
N ARG A 912 32.36 31.21 9.63
CA ARG A 912 31.70 31.85 10.79
C ARG A 912 31.43 33.34 10.58
N LYS A 913 32.25 34.03 9.78
CA LYS A 913 32.04 35.45 9.46
C LYS A 913 30.77 35.71 8.65
N VAL A 914 30.39 34.78 7.77
CA VAL A 914 29.14 34.86 7.01
C VAL A 914 27.94 34.64 7.95
N PHE A 915 28.04 33.64 8.83
CA PHE A 915 27.03 33.42 9.88
C PHE A 915 26.79 34.66 10.74
N GLU A 916 27.85 35.30 11.27
CA GLU A 916 27.70 36.51 12.09
C GLU A 916 26.98 37.67 11.36
N THR A 917 27.03 37.69 10.02
CA THR A 917 26.33 38.72 9.21
C THR A 917 24.84 38.41 9.03
N GLN A 918 24.46 37.13 9.03
CA GLN A 918 23.07 36.66 8.81
C GLN A 918 22.39 36.13 10.09
N LYS A 919 23.10 36.18 11.22
CA LYS A 919 22.72 35.53 12.48
C LYS A 919 21.32 35.90 12.96
N GLU A 920 20.97 37.19 12.97
CA GLU A 920 19.67 37.62 13.50
C GLU A 920 18.50 37.18 12.61
N GLU A 921 18.67 37.25 11.29
CA GLU A 921 17.67 36.76 10.32
C GLU A 921 17.49 35.25 10.45
N PHE A 922 18.60 34.50 10.50
CA PHE A 922 18.58 33.05 10.66
C PHE A 922 17.98 32.63 12.01
N LYS A 923 18.31 33.34 13.09
CA LYS A 923 17.73 33.10 14.41
C LYS A 923 16.22 33.28 14.40
N SER A 924 15.70 34.34 13.78
CA SER A 924 14.25 34.53 13.64
C SER A 924 13.60 33.41 12.82
N GLN A 925 14.25 32.95 11.76
CA GLN A 925 13.76 31.81 10.97
C GLN A 925 13.67 30.54 11.83
N VAL A 926 14.75 30.16 12.51
CA VAL A 926 14.80 28.96 13.37
C VAL A 926 13.78 29.06 14.51
N GLN A 927 13.60 30.24 15.11
CA GLN A 927 12.58 30.45 16.14
C GLN A 927 11.17 30.18 15.63
N ASN A 928 10.84 30.63 14.43
CA ASN A 928 9.53 30.38 13.82
C ASN A 928 9.35 28.90 13.46
N GLU A 929 10.38 28.24 12.93
CA GLU A 929 10.33 26.80 12.63
C GLU A 929 10.09 25.99 13.92
N ARG A 930 10.86 26.24 14.99
CA ARG A 930 10.70 25.60 16.31
C ARG A 930 9.33 25.88 16.93
N TYR A 931 8.80 27.08 16.71
CA TYR A 931 7.46 27.44 17.15
C TYR A 931 6.39 26.60 16.47
N HIS A 932 6.45 26.44 15.16
CA HIS A 932 5.50 25.60 14.42
C HIS A 932 5.64 24.11 14.77
N GLU A 933 6.87 23.61 14.96
CA GLU A 933 7.12 22.26 15.47
C GLU A 933 6.46 22.05 16.84
N TRP A 934 6.72 22.97 17.78
CA TRP A 934 6.11 22.95 19.11
C TRP A 934 4.58 23.01 19.03
N LEU A 935 4.04 23.93 18.21
CA LEU A 935 2.60 24.11 18.04
C LEU A 935 1.96 22.80 17.55
N ASN A 936 2.54 22.16 16.53
CA ASN A 936 2.04 20.89 15.99
C ASN A 936 2.12 19.74 17.01
N GLN A 937 3.23 19.61 17.73
CA GLN A 937 3.39 18.60 18.78
C GLN A 937 2.48 18.82 19.99
N PHE A 938 2.21 20.08 20.34
CA PHE A 938 1.32 20.41 21.43
C PHE A 938 -0.13 20.22 20.99
N LYS A 939 -0.48 20.64 19.77
CA LYS A 939 -1.76 20.39 19.10
C LYS A 939 -2.12 18.90 19.10
N SER A 940 -1.16 18.00 18.84
CA SER A 940 -1.40 16.55 18.84
C SER A 940 -1.66 15.93 20.22
N LYS A 941 -1.35 16.65 21.31
CA LYS A 941 -1.62 16.20 22.69
C LYS A 941 -2.96 16.70 23.22
N LEU A 942 -3.57 17.66 22.54
CA LEU A 942 -4.82 18.28 22.94
C LEU A 942 -5.99 17.60 22.21
N ASN A 943 -7.11 17.48 22.91
CA ASN A 943 -8.36 17.06 22.32
C ASN A 943 -8.98 18.23 21.55
N ILE A 944 -8.67 18.30 20.26
CA ILE A 944 -9.20 19.32 19.36
C ILE A 944 -10.31 18.71 18.52
N HIS A 945 -11.53 19.09 18.85
CA HIS A 945 -12.70 18.77 18.05
C HIS A 945 -13.09 19.99 17.24
N ILE A 946 -12.77 19.94 15.95
CA ILE A 946 -13.38 20.85 14.99
C ILE A 946 -14.75 20.24 14.70
N ASN A 947 -15.80 20.91 15.19
CA ASN A 947 -17.17 20.64 14.78
C ASN A 947 -17.27 21.23 13.38
N TYR A 948 -16.84 20.42 12.42
CA TYR A 948 -16.88 20.77 11.02
C TYR A 948 -18.23 21.28 10.66
#